data_AF-A0A800JMU8-F1
#
_entry.id   AF-A0A800JMU8-F1
#
_cell.length_a   1.000
_cell.length_b   1.000
_cell.length_c   1.000
_cell.angle_alpha   90.00
_cell.angle_beta   90.00
_cell.angle_gamma   90.00
#
_symmetry.space_group_name_H-M   'P 1'
#
loop_
_entity.id
_entity.type
_entity.pdbx_description
1 polymer ?
#
loop_
_entity_poly.entity_id
_entity_poly.type
_entity_poly.pdbx_seq_one_letter_code
_entity_poly.pdbx_strand_id
1 'polypeptide(L)'
;MRLSDLVIILVGVFFFQLGIEDSLAEEGWKESYSAGYLDKQGVFAGGSEIMHLVPHKGKVYAANGYWMDSRWVIPPEGQRQSAQVLRLDSTDSSWQVDLDTGKSNGHGLEYMKGNVLRSVTFTRDGTGKTLAEPVNLLVMAAGSNFERGGAVSAWVRNDESETWTHSLVRHGSSVGGIRWVPRDMETHTDKVTGVEKLFMSLGNPGIVAGTYDESRPGKIRWDRNLEFPFLKEGSFRTRPLGITVANGSLFFSEGGTIYRRVDGKSPSYSKVLNFHEDTDTDIGGIRGLTTIKNPNGPGQSLLFLWAPGNRSECQVKRMDPNGSGQYKVHDEVKLIDLMSNTLGAEVTYTLGAHNMMYPIIDKDNGKTVHLIGFQGNIRTKKDLRWKGSALYAGAMYAVRREDQTYKVQEVNNSYRPGKKPLISPRAFCYSPFNDGNLFIGGHDSSRKVSDNMAWIFKASLDVALGKKKGIEAKGVGEPLKPDPRLLSGPVYELRIYSANEGRFGNLIQRFREHTDTLFKKHGLEPVGYWTPNEGPAKKRRRFIYILKHQSRYDAYRNWVNFSNDKDWERVLDQPKFQNLLALKPVSIFLEVTDYSKLVQNEIKKPGGIYELRTYVANLGKLELLNERFRDHTTSFFNKYGIKNVSYWTPFDQPQSKNTLIYLIHHASRKQADSNWKAFGGDPEWRKVARESQIDGEFLAQPPEQIYLKPTDFSPLK
;
A
#
# COMPACT_ATOMS: atom_id res chain seq x y z
N MET A 1 -71.81 24.71 -8.28
CA MET A 1 -70.36 24.80 -7.99
C MET A 1 -70.09 26.22 -7.53
N ARG A 2 -69.64 26.41 -6.29
CA ARG A 2 -69.63 27.73 -5.61
C ARG A 2 -68.37 28.51 -5.97
N LEU A 3 -68.46 29.84 -5.97
CA LEU A 3 -67.39 30.81 -6.25
C LEU A 3 -66.12 30.65 -5.37
N SER A 4 -66.18 29.80 -4.33
CA SER A 4 -65.06 29.43 -3.45
C SER A 4 -63.99 28.56 -4.12
N ASP A 5 -64.36 27.82 -5.18
CA ASP A 5 -63.46 26.82 -5.78
C ASP A 5 -62.53 27.44 -6.85
N LEU A 6 -62.82 28.67 -7.31
CA LEU A 6 -62.03 29.37 -8.32
C LEU A 6 -60.86 30.18 -7.72
N VAL A 7 -60.96 30.58 -6.45
CA VAL A 7 -59.91 31.38 -5.77
C VAL A 7 -58.73 30.51 -5.32
N ILE A 8 -58.95 29.21 -5.07
CA ILE A 8 -57.88 28.26 -4.72
C ILE A 8 -57.02 27.89 -5.94
N ILE A 9 -57.61 27.90 -7.14
CA ILE A 9 -56.88 27.59 -8.39
C ILE A 9 -56.04 28.79 -8.86
N LEU A 10 -56.43 30.03 -8.56
CA LEU A 10 -55.66 31.23 -8.96
C LEU A 10 -54.51 31.59 -8.00
N VAL A 11 -54.56 31.17 -6.73
CA VAL A 11 -53.41 31.34 -5.80
C VAL A 11 -52.42 30.17 -5.92
N GLY A 12 -52.87 28.99 -6.33
CA GLY A 12 -52.01 27.81 -6.56
C GLY A 12 -51.20 27.84 -7.86
N VAL A 13 -51.60 28.64 -8.85
CA VAL A 13 -50.93 28.70 -10.17
C VAL A 13 -49.93 29.87 -10.28
N PHE A 14 -49.97 30.84 -9.37
CA PHE A 14 -49.03 31.98 -9.40
C PHE A 14 -47.68 31.73 -8.70
N PHE A 15 -47.53 30.60 -8.00
CA PHE A 15 -46.24 30.20 -7.39
C PHE A 15 -45.40 29.27 -8.28
N PHE A 16 -45.90 28.86 -9.45
CA PHE A 16 -45.14 28.04 -10.40
C PHE A 16 -44.28 28.84 -11.39
N GLN A 17 -44.21 30.17 -11.24
CA GLN A 17 -43.50 31.06 -12.17
C GLN A 17 -42.51 32.03 -11.49
N LEU A 18 -42.04 31.67 -10.30
CA LEU A 18 -40.81 32.18 -9.70
C LEU A 18 -40.02 30.97 -9.23
N GLY A 19 -38.93 30.65 -9.92
CA GLY A 19 -38.05 29.52 -9.64
C GLY A 19 -37.34 29.65 -8.29
N ILE A 20 -38.07 29.42 -7.20
CA ILE A 20 -37.56 29.22 -5.85
C ILE A 20 -38.15 27.90 -5.34
N GLU A 21 -37.80 26.81 -6.01
CA GLU A 21 -37.52 25.57 -5.28
C GLU A 21 -36.06 25.66 -4.85
N ASP A 22 -35.79 26.47 -3.82
CA ASP A 22 -34.65 26.21 -2.96
C ASP A 22 -35.00 24.90 -2.26
N SER A 23 -34.66 23.78 -2.92
CA SER A 23 -34.72 22.48 -2.27
C SER A 23 -33.83 22.62 -1.05
N LEU A 24 -34.44 22.61 0.14
CA LEU A 24 -33.81 22.32 1.42
C LEU A 24 -33.28 20.87 1.37
N ALA A 25 -32.37 20.60 0.44
CA ALA A 25 -31.54 19.42 0.47
C ALA A 25 -30.70 19.58 1.72
N GLU A 26 -31.01 18.79 2.75
CA GLU A 26 -30.29 18.74 4.02
C GLU A 26 -28.77 18.84 3.79
N GLU A 27 -28.20 19.99 4.15
CA GLU A 27 -26.75 20.23 4.02
C GLU A 27 -26.02 19.25 4.95
N GLY A 28 -25.27 18.33 4.36
CA GLY A 28 -24.64 17.25 5.10
C GLY A 28 -23.53 16.55 4.34
N TRP A 29 -22.90 15.60 5.02
CA TRP A 29 -21.89 14.74 4.46
C TRP A 29 -22.52 13.70 3.54
N LYS A 30 -21.87 13.42 2.41
CA LYS A 30 -22.22 12.31 1.51
C LYS A 30 -20.97 11.48 1.22
N GLU A 31 -21.06 10.17 1.35
CA GLU A 31 -20.00 9.26 0.89
C GLU A 31 -20.06 9.18 -0.64
N SER A 32 -19.06 9.73 -1.31
CA SER A 32 -18.93 9.77 -2.77
C SER A 32 -18.24 8.52 -3.31
N TYR A 33 -17.31 7.94 -2.53
CA TYR A 33 -16.62 6.70 -2.86
C TYR A 33 -16.49 5.82 -1.62
N SER A 34 -16.86 4.55 -1.76
CA SER A 34 -16.55 3.47 -0.83
C SER A 34 -15.91 2.36 -1.66
N ALA A 35 -14.65 2.02 -1.38
CA ALA A 35 -13.93 1.02 -2.16
C ALA A 35 -14.62 -0.35 -2.15
N GLY A 36 -14.43 -1.10 -3.22
CA GLY A 36 -14.91 -2.47 -3.35
C GLY A 36 -16.20 -2.57 -4.14
N TYR A 37 -16.14 -2.27 -5.43
CA TYR A 37 -17.23 -2.55 -6.37
C TYR A 37 -16.68 -2.72 -7.80
N LEU A 38 -17.50 -3.25 -8.70
CA LEU A 38 -17.22 -3.20 -10.13
C LEU A 38 -17.83 -1.90 -10.68
N ASP A 39 -17.01 -1.10 -11.36
CA ASP A 39 -17.47 0.12 -12.02
C ASP A 39 -18.38 -0.20 -13.23
N LYS A 40 -18.81 0.83 -13.98
CA LYS A 40 -19.74 0.64 -15.10
C LYS A 40 -19.13 -0.16 -16.25
N GLN A 41 -17.81 -0.30 -16.30
CA GLN A 41 -17.08 -1.10 -17.28
C GLN A 41 -16.74 -2.50 -16.75
N GLY A 42 -17.20 -2.86 -15.54
CA GLY A 42 -16.89 -4.14 -14.91
C GLY A 42 -15.47 -4.21 -14.34
N VAL A 43 -14.77 -3.08 -14.20
CA VAL A 43 -13.44 -3.02 -13.62
C VAL A 43 -13.55 -2.84 -12.11
N PHE A 44 -12.78 -3.61 -11.34
CA PHE A 44 -12.81 -3.52 -9.89
C PHE A 44 -12.21 -2.21 -9.38
N ALA A 45 -13.04 -1.34 -8.82
CA ALA A 45 -12.66 -0.13 -8.12
C ALA A 45 -12.50 -0.43 -6.62
N GLY A 46 -11.26 -0.42 -6.13
CA GLY A 46 -10.96 -0.82 -4.74
C GLY A 46 -9.95 0.06 -4.05
N GLY A 47 -9.24 -0.55 -3.09
CA GLY A 47 -8.09 0.05 -2.44
C GLY A 47 -8.30 0.26 -0.95
N SER A 48 -7.19 0.23 -0.22
CA SER A 48 -7.16 0.51 1.20
C SER A 48 -6.99 2.00 1.50
N GLU A 49 -6.49 2.83 0.60
CA GLU A 49 -6.23 4.26 0.88
C GLU A 49 -6.53 5.14 -0.34
N ILE A 50 -7.09 6.34 -0.14
CA ILE A 50 -7.00 7.43 -1.13
C ILE A 50 -5.79 8.30 -0.80
N MET A 51 -4.87 8.37 -1.76
CA MET A 51 -3.58 9.03 -1.62
C MET A 51 -3.62 10.48 -2.10
N HIS A 52 -4.34 10.78 -3.18
CA HIS A 52 -4.45 12.12 -3.78
C HIS A 52 -5.83 12.34 -4.36
N LEU A 53 -6.26 13.61 -4.41
CA LEU A 53 -7.47 14.09 -5.09
C LEU A 53 -7.11 15.35 -5.87
N VAL A 54 -7.36 15.35 -7.17
CA VAL A 54 -6.90 16.41 -8.08
C VAL A 54 -8.03 16.78 -9.03
N PRO A 55 -8.41 18.07 -9.13
CA PRO A 55 -9.27 18.53 -10.19
C PRO A 55 -8.46 18.67 -11.48
N HIS A 56 -8.99 18.18 -12.60
CA HIS A 56 -8.35 18.29 -13.90
C HIS A 56 -9.41 18.31 -15.00
N LYS A 57 -9.37 19.34 -15.86
CA LYS A 57 -10.27 19.49 -17.02
C LYS A 57 -11.75 19.27 -16.69
N GLY A 58 -12.24 19.87 -15.60
CA GLY A 58 -13.64 19.80 -15.17
C GLY A 58 -14.05 18.50 -14.47
N LYS A 59 -13.12 17.57 -14.24
CA LYS A 59 -13.35 16.29 -13.55
C LYS A 59 -12.53 16.21 -12.27
N VAL A 60 -12.86 15.28 -11.39
CA VAL A 60 -12.03 14.95 -10.21
C VAL A 60 -11.37 13.59 -10.41
N TYR A 61 -10.08 13.51 -10.13
CA TYR A 61 -9.31 12.27 -10.18
C TYR A 61 -8.76 11.92 -8.80
N ALA A 62 -8.74 10.63 -8.47
CA ALA A 62 -8.21 10.12 -7.21
C ALA A 62 -7.16 9.04 -7.46
N ALA A 63 -6.02 9.11 -6.78
CA ALA A 63 -5.07 8.00 -6.76
C ALA A 63 -5.29 7.14 -5.52
N ASN A 64 -5.44 5.83 -5.66
CA ASN A 64 -5.63 4.90 -4.54
C ASN A 64 -4.35 4.11 -4.20
N GLY A 65 -4.43 3.22 -3.21
CA GLY A 65 -3.40 2.22 -2.90
C GLY A 65 -3.98 0.96 -2.26
N TYR A 66 -3.18 -0.10 -2.18
CA TYR A 66 -3.58 -1.44 -1.69
C TYR A 66 -2.69 -1.93 -0.53
N TRP A 67 -2.16 -1.00 0.27
CA TRP A 67 -1.35 -1.39 1.42
C TRP A 67 -2.21 -2.06 2.49
N MET A 68 -1.84 -3.29 2.86
CA MET A 68 -2.62 -4.15 3.74
C MET A 68 -4.02 -4.49 3.20
N ASP A 69 -4.16 -4.56 1.89
CA ASP A 69 -5.34 -5.08 1.23
C ASP A 69 -5.05 -6.52 0.75
N SER A 70 -6.00 -7.43 0.95
CA SER A 70 -5.86 -8.83 0.55
C SER A 70 -5.66 -8.99 -0.95
N ARG A 71 -6.14 -8.10 -1.81
CA ARG A 71 -5.90 -8.18 -3.27
C ARG A 71 -4.47 -7.85 -3.68
N TRP A 72 -3.69 -7.27 -2.77
CA TRP A 72 -2.24 -7.11 -2.93
C TRP A 72 -1.46 -8.30 -2.35
N VAL A 73 -1.89 -8.82 -1.20
CA VAL A 73 -1.18 -9.90 -0.48
C VAL A 73 -1.52 -11.29 -1.03
N ILE A 74 -2.72 -11.45 -1.56
CA ILE A 74 -3.30 -12.65 -2.13
C ILE A 74 -3.74 -12.29 -3.56
N PRO A 75 -2.79 -12.28 -4.52
CA PRO A 75 -3.04 -11.77 -5.86
C PRO A 75 -4.19 -12.53 -6.54
N PRO A 76 -5.28 -11.86 -6.95
CA PRO A 76 -6.31 -12.51 -7.77
C PRO A 76 -5.67 -13.01 -9.06
N GLU A 77 -5.93 -14.27 -9.42
CA GLU A 77 -5.40 -14.88 -10.66
C GLU A 77 -3.87 -14.80 -10.81
N GLY A 78 -3.14 -14.65 -9.70
CA GLY A 78 -1.67 -14.57 -9.71
C GLY A 78 -1.09 -13.19 -10.05
N GLN A 79 -1.92 -12.14 -10.21
CA GLN A 79 -1.47 -10.77 -10.44
C GLN A 79 -1.93 -9.83 -9.33
N ARG A 80 -1.02 -9.04 -8.74
CA ARG A 80 -1.44 -8.11 -7.67
C ARG A 80 -2.32 -7.02 -8.26
N GLN A 81 -3.37 -6.67 -7.53
CA GLN A 81 -4.10 -5.45 -7.82
C GLN A 81 -3.20 -4.25 -7.52
N SER A 82 -2.71 -3.59 -8.57
CA SER A 82 -1.89 -2.39 -8.45
C SER A 82 -2.77 -1.15 -8.26
N ALA A 83 -2.13 -0.07 -7.84
CA ALA A 83 -2.75 1.24 -7.68
C ALA A 83 -3.45 1.70 -8.96
N GLN A 84 -4.50 2.47 -8.78
CA GLN A 84 -5.39 2.97 -9.80
C GLN A 84 -5.48 4.49 -9.74
N VAL A 85 -5.86 5.08 -10.87
CA VAL A 85 -6.47 6.42 -10.90
C VAL A 85 -7.96 6.23 -11.14
N LEU A 86 -8.77 6.77 -10.23
CA LEU A 86 -10.22 6.79 -10.31
C LEU A 86 -10.66 8.16 -10.86
N ARG A 87 -11.72 8.20 -11.66
CA ARG A 87 -12.28 9.42 -12.25
C ARG A 87 -13.74 9.62 -11.83
N LEU A 88 -14.09 10.85 -11.51
CA LEU A 88 -15.45 11.31 -11.27
C LEU A 88 -15.80 12.39 -12.29
N ASP A 89 -16.84 12.15 -13.09
CA ASP A 89 -17.24 13.00 -14.22
C ASP A 89 -18.21 14.12 -13.80
N SER A 90 -19.00 13.91 -12.75
CA SER A 90 -19.87 14.93 -12.12
C SER A 90 -20.08 14.63 -10.64
N THR A 91 -20.57 15.62 -9.88
CA THR A 91 -20.71 15.52 -8.41
C THR A 91 -21.49 14.29 -7.94
N ASP A 92 -22.55 13.89 -8.66
CA ASP A 92 -23.43 12.77 -8.30
C ASP A 92 -23.21 11.52 -9.17
N SER A 93 -22.18 11.51 -10.01
CA SER A 93 -21.79 10.32 -10.76
C SER A 93 -21.07 9.28 -9.88
N SER A 94 -21.01 8.04 -10.37
CA SER A 94 -20.18 6.99 -9.75
C SER A 94 -18.74 7.10 -10.24
N TRP A 95 -17.76 6.87 -9.37
CA TRP A 95 -16.36 6.82 -9.77
C TRP A 95 -16.08 5.64 -10.71
N GLN A 96 -15.22 5.85 -11.70
CA GLN A 96 -14.78 4.85 -12.67
C GLN A 96 -13.28 4.65 -12.58
N VAL A 97 -12.77 3.44 -12.86
CA VAL A 97 -11.33 3.21 -12.97
C VAL A 97 -10.84 3.75 -14.32
N ASP A 98 -9.96 4.74 -14.27
CA ASP A 98 -9.43 5.42 -15.46
C ASP A 98 -7.98 4.96 -15.77
N LEU A 99 -7.25 4.46 -14.77
CA LEU A 99 -5.93 3.85 -14.92
C LEU A 99 -5.78 2.66 -13.97
N ASP A 100 -5.24 1.54 -14.47
CA ASP A 100 -4.63 0.48 -13.65
C ASP A 100 -3.13 0.44 -13.93
N THR A 101 -2.32 0.84 -12.95
CA THR A 101 -0.86 0.96 -13.13
C THR A 101 -0.15 -0.38 -13.35
N GLY A 102 -0.74 -1.50 -12.90
CA GLY A 102 -0.18 -2.84 -13.06
C GLY A 102 -0.40 -3.40 -14.46
N LYS A 103 -1.50 -3.00 -15.12
CA LYS A 103 -1.83 -3.41 -16.50
C LYS A 103 -1.23 -2.48 -17.56
N SER A 104 -0.95 -1.22 -17.22
CA SER A 104 -0.58 -0.17 -18.18
C SER A 104 0.91 0.14 -18.27
N ASN A 105 1.81 -0.70 -17.73
CA ASN A 105 3.26 -0.41 -17.70
C ASN A 105 4.10 -1.21 -18.69
N GLY A 106 3.58 -2.27 -19.32
CA GLY A 106 4.35 -3.08 -20.29
C GLY A 106 5.59 -3.81 -19.76
N HIS A 107 5.86 -3.76 -18.46
CA HIS A 107 7.07 -4.33 -17.82
C HIS A 107 6.76 -5.40 -16.76
N GLY A 108 5.48 -5.70 -16.50
CA GLY A 108 5.08 -6.61 -15.42
C GLY A 108 5.39 -6.07 -14.02
N LEU A 109 5.57 -4.75 -13.89
CA LEU A 109 5.80 -4.12 -12.59
C LEU A 109 4.47 -3.94 -11.84
N GLU A 110 4.53 -4.14 -10.53
CA GLU A 110 3.38 -3.98 -9.63
C GLU A 110 3.59 -2.78 -8.71
N TYR A 111 2.56 -1.96 -8.51
CA TYR A 111 2.66 -0.68 -7.80
C TYR A 111 1.65 -0.64 -6.65
N MET A 112 2.13 -0.65 -5.41
CA MET A 112 1.26 -0.76 -4.23
C MET A 112 0.42 0.50 -3.99
N LYS A 113 0.97 1.68 -4.29
CA LYS A 113 0.34 2.95 -3.98
C LYS A 113 0.47 3.90 -5.15
N GLY A 114 -0.60 4.64 -5.39
CA GLY A 114 -0.58 5.78 -6.27
C GLY A 114 0.06 6.97 -5.57
N ASN A 115 1.39 7.03 -5.64
CA ASN A 115 2.18 7.83 -4.72
C ASN A 115 2.06 9.35 -4.93
N VAL A 116 1.89 9.79 -6.18
CA VAL A 116 1.70 11.21 -6.56
C VAL A 116 0.71 11.28 -7.72
N LEU A 117 -0.27 12.17 -7.62
CA LEU A 117 -1.13 12.54 -8.75
C LEU A 117 -1.22 14.06 -8.77
N ARG A 118 -0.98 14.67 -9.93
CA ARG A 118 -0.98 16.14 -10.03
C ARG A 118 -1.39 16.62 -11.42
N SER A 119 -2.18 17.67 -11.45
CA SER A 119 -2.44 18.47 -12.64
C SER A 119 -1.35 19.52 -12.73
N VAL A 120 -0.42 19.39 -13.69
CA VAL A 120 0.74 20.27 -13.86
C VAL A 120 0.58 21.11 -15.11
N THR A 121 1.06 22.34 -15.09
CA THR A 121 0.96 23.26 -16.23
C THR A 121 2.35 23.65 -16.69
N PHE A 122 2.60 23.46 -17.99
CA PHE A 122 3.76 24.00 -18.67
C PHE A 122 3.37 25.25 -19.45
N THR A 123 4.15 26.30 -19.31
CA THR A 123 4.06 27.55 -20.07
C THR A 123 5.21 27.70 -21.06
N ARG A 124 6.23 26.84 -20.98
CA ARG A 124 7.42 26.86 -21.83
C ARG A 124 7.75 25.49 -22.39
N ASP A 125 8.38 25.46 -23.56
CA ASP A 125 8.95 24.25 -24.13
C ASP A 125 10.29 23.87 -23.47
N GLY A 126 10.85 22.72 -23.87
CA GLY A 126 12.13 22.23 -23.36
C GLY A 126 13.35 23.09 -23.69
N THR A 127 13.21 24.16 -24.48
CA THR A 127 14.25 25.17 -24.74
C THR A 127 14.08 26.43 -23.89
N GLY A 128 12.94 26.56 -23.18
CA GLY A 128 12.58 27.74 -22.41
C GLY A 128 11.74 28.77 -23.18
N LYS A 129 11.39 28.50 -24.45
CA LYS A 129 10.51 29.36 -25.23
C LYS A 129 9.08 29.24 -24.74
N THR A 130 8.38 30.37 -24.59
CA THR A 130 6.98 30.41 -24.20
C THR A 130 6.12 29.66 -25.23
N LEU A 131 5.24 28.80 -24.75
CA LEU A 131 4.24 28.10 -25.56
C LEU A 131 3.15 29.09 -26.00
N ALA A 132 2.51 28.83 -27.15
CA ALA A 132 1.40 29.66 -27.61
C ALA A 132 0.26 29.68 -26.58
N GLU A 133 -0.02 28.52 -25.99
CA GLU A 133 -0.97 28.36 -24.89
C GLU A 133 -0.36 27.46 -23.79
N PRO A 134 -0.67 27.71 -22.51
CA PRO A 134 -0.26 26.81 -21.44
C PRO A 134 -0.82 25.40 -21.63
N VAL A 135 0.04 24.39 -21.46
CA VAL A 135 -0.33 22.98 -21.58
C VAL A 135 -0.50 22.39 -20.19
N ASN A 136 -1.72 21.95 -19.88
CA ASN A 136 -2.06 21.32 -18.60
C ASN A 136 -2.14 19.80 -18.76
N LEU A 137 -1.35 19.06 -17.97
CA LEU A 137 -1.21 17.60 -18.03
C LEU A 137 -1.57 16.97 -16.67
N LEU A 138 -2.33 15.88 -16.67
CA LEU A 138 -2.51 15.05 -15.48
C LEU A 138 -1.40 13.98 -15.42
N VAL A 139 -0.59 14.05 -14.37
CA VAL A 139 0.58 13.18 -14.19
C VAL A 139 0.41 12.36 -12.93
N MET A 140 0.52 11.05 -13.09
CA MET A 140 0.49 10.04 -12.05
C MET A 140 1.89 9.45 -11.88
N ALA A 141 2.36 9.23 -10.65
CA ALA A 141 3.64 8.57 -10.40
C ALA A 141 3.55 7.56 -9.26
N ALA A 142 4.27 6.45 -9.41
CA ALA A 142 4.27 5.37 -8.44
C ALA A 142 5.62 4.64 -8.38
N GLY A 143 5.93 4.16 -7.17
CA GLY A 143 7.09 3.34 -6.89
C GLY A 143 6.78 1.85 -6.94
N SER A 144 7.70 1.07 -7.50
CA SER A 144 7.67 -0.40 -7.49
C SER A 144 8.98 -0.94 -6.90
N ASN A 145 8.88 -2.07 -6.19
CA ASN A 145 10.03 -2.78 -5.64
C ASN A 145 10.05 -4.21 -6.19
N PHE A 146 11.22 -4.68 -6.59
CA PHE A 146 11.49 -6.05 -7.03
C PHE A 146 12.70 -6.61 -6.27
N GLU A 147 13.06 -7.87 -6.50
CA GLU A 147 13.95 -8.62 -5.59
C GLU A 147 15.28 -7.91 -5.26
N ARG A 148 15.89 -7.25 -6.25
CA ARG A 148 17.20 -6.59 -6.11
C ARG A 148 17.18 -5.10 -6.45
N GLY A 149 16.01 -4.49 -6.53
CA GLY A 149 15.91 -3.10 -6.97
C GLY A 149 14.52 -2.50 -6.81
N GLY A 150 14.39 -1.30 -7.32
CA GLY A 150 13.12 -0.64 -7.44
C GLY A 150 13.11 0.30 -8.64
N ALA A 151 11.93 0.81 -8.91
CA ALA A 151 11.65 1.69 -10.02
C ALA A 151 10.64 2.75 -9.62
N VAL A 152 10.75 3.92 -10.24
CA VAL A 152 9.69 4.92 -10.27
C VAL A 152 9.21 5.04 -11.71
N SER A 153 7.90 4.96 -11.88
CA SER A 153 7.22 5.18 -13.15
C SER A 153 6.31 6.39 -13.07
N ALA A 154 6.08 7.00 -14.22
CA ALA A 154 5.10 8.06 -14.40
C ALA A 154 4.12 7.66 -15.51
N TRP A 155 2.88 8.12 -15.41
CA TRP A 155 1.87 8.03 -16.44
C TRP A 155 1.33 9.43 -16.69
N VAL A 156 1.17 9.79 -17.97
CA VAL A 156 0.57 11.06 -18.37
C VAL A 156 -0.72 10.76 -19.12
N ARG A 157 -1.82 11.37 -18.68
CA ARG A 157 -3.11 11.23 -19.33
C ARG A 157 -3.14 12.02 -20.63
N ASN A 158 -3.62 11.41 -21.70
CA ASN A 158 -4.09 12.11 -22.88
C ASN A 158 -5.61 12.29 -22.74
N ASP A 159 -6.04 13.54 -22.56
CA ASP A 159 -7.46 13.86 -22.36
C ASP A 159 -8.32 13.64 -23.61
N GLU A 160 -7.74 13.73 -24.81
CA GLU A 160 -8.45 13.59 -26.08
C GLU A 160 -8.78 12.12 -26.37
N SER A 161 -7.80 11.24 -26.20
CA SER A 161 -7.99 9.80 -26.42
C SER A 161 -8.46 9.05 -25.18
N GLU A 162 -8.54 9.72 -24.04
CA GLU A 162 -8.81 9.15 -22.72
C GLU A 162 -7.84 8.02 -22.29
N THR A 163 -6.64 7.96 -22.86
CA THR A 163 -5.62 6.93 -22.56
C THR A 163 -4.47 7.49 -21.73
N TRP A 164 -3.71 6.60 -21.07
CA TRP A 164 -2.50 6.96 -20.32
C TRP A 164 -1.24 6.46 -21.01
N THR A 165 -0.24 7.34 -21.10
CA THR A 165 1.11 6.97 -21.57
C THR A 165 2.02 6.70 -20.40
N HIS A 166 2.55 5.49 -20.30
CA HIS A 166 3.55 5.10 -19.30
C HIS A 166 4.96 5.55 -19.68
N SER A 167 5.76 5.87 -18.67
CA SER A 167 7.20 6.10 -18.76
C SER A 167 7.91 5.53 -17.53
N LEU A 168 8.88 4.64 -17.76
CA LEU A 168 9.81 4.23 -16.73
C LEU A 168 10.82 5.35 -16.48
N VAL A 169 10.57 6.17 -15.45
CA VAL A 169 11.37 7.38 -15.16
C VAL A 169 12.77 7.00 -14.71
N ARG A 170 12.88 6.08 -13.76
CA ARG A 170 14.17 5.57 -13.28
C ARG A 170 14.01 4.24 -12.57
N HIS A 171 15.05 3.41 -12.63
CA HIS A 171 15.17 2.20 -11.83
C HIS A 171 16.62 2.04 -11.34
N GLY A 172 16.82 1.19 -10.35
CA GLY A 172 18.15 0.90 -9.82
C GLY A 172 18.13 -0.04 -8.62
N SER A 173 19.30 -0.18 -8.01
CA SER A 173 19.50 -1.04 -6.85
C SER A 173 18.74 -0.53 -5.62
N SER A 174 18.30 -1.47 -4.78
CA SER A 174 17.74 -1.19 -3.45
C SER A 174 18.72 -1.55 -2.32
N VAL A 175 19.98 -1.83 -2.66
CA VAL A 175 21.06 -2.10 -1.69
C VAL A 175 21.19 -0.91 -0.73
N GLY A 176 21.42 -1.18 0.56
CA GLY A 176 21.52 -0.14 1.59
C GLY A 176 20.18 0.40 2.09
N GLY A 177 19.06 -0.25 1.73
CA GLY A 177 17.73 0.17 2.21
C GLY A 177 17.10 1.31 1.40
N ILE A 178 17.60 1.55 0.18
CA ILE A 178 17.07 2.55 -0.76
C ILE A 178 15.63 2.24 -1.11
N ARG A 179 14.74 3.22 -0.90
CA ARG A 179 13.31 3.12 -1.22
C ARG A 179 12.99 3.96 -2.44
N TRP A 180 12.40 3.31 -3.44
CA TRP A 180 11.94 3.91 -4.70
C TRP A 180 10.48 4.32 -4.55
N VAL A 181 10.24 5.42 -3.84
CA VAL A 181 8.88 5.87 -3.48
C VAL A 181 8.79 7.37 -3.75
N PRO A 182 8.17 7.81 -4.86
CA PRO A 182 7.98 9.22 -5.10
C PRO A 182 6.99 9.80 -4.09
N ARG A 183 7.06 11.09 -3.82
CA ARG A 183 6.23 11.72 -2.78
C ARG A 183 5.61 13.04 -3.15
N ASP A 184 6.20 13.74 -4.09
CA ASP A 184 5.67 15.01 -4.57
C ASP A 184 6.26 15.36 -5.93
N MET A 185 5.59 16.27 -6.63
CA MET A 185 6.08 16.88 -7.86
C MET A 185 5.66 18.34 -7.97
N GLU A 186 6.52 19.19 -8.54
CA GLU A 186 6.27 20.62 -8.66
C GLU A 186 6.93 21.19 -9.92
N THR A 187 6.27 22.13 -10.59
CA THR A 187 6.83 22.83 -11.75
C THR A 187 7.62 24.06 -11.30
N HIS A 188 8.80 24.29 -11.87
CA HIS A 188 9.60 25.49 -11.60
C HIS A 188 10.32 25.96 -12.87
N THR A 189 10.30 27.27 -13.10
CA THR A 189 11.08 27.92 -14.15
C THR A 189 12.40 28.41 -13.57
N ASP A 190 13.50 27.86 -14.09
CA ASP A 190 14.84 28.30 -13.73
C ASP A 190 15.05 29.75 -14.21
N LYS A 191 15.29 30.67 -13.26
CA LYS A 191 15.38 32.12 -13.56
C LYS A 191 16.62 32.52 -14.35
N VAL A 192 17.63 31.66 -14.42
CA VAL A 192 18.90 31.94 -15.13
C VAL A 192 18.83 31.44 -16.56
N THR A 193 18.26 30.26 -16.76
CA THR A 193 18.19 29.60 -18.08
C THR A 193 16.86 29.83 -18.80
N GLY A 194 15.81 30.22 -18.08
CA GLY A 194 14.45 30.35 -18.60
C GLY A 194 13.74 29.01 -18.84
N VAL A 195 14.40 27.88 -18.56
CA VAL A 195 13.83 26.54 -18.79
C VAL A 195 12.87 26.18 -17.67
N GLU A 196 11.66 25.78 -18.04
CA GLU A 196 10.66 25.26 -17.12
C GLU A 196 10.73 23.73 -17.05
N LYS A 197 10.71 23.19 -15.83
CA LYS A 197 10.76 21.75 -15.59
C LYS A 197 9.74 21.32 -14.55
N LEU A 198 9.27 20.08 -14.68
CA LEU A 198 8.60 19.34 -13.61
C LEU A 198 9.65 18.59 -12.78
N PHE A 199 9.75 18.94 -11.50
CA PHE A 199 10.60 18.27 -10.52
C PHE A 199 9.80 17.21 -9.80
N MET A 200 10.39 16.04 -9.57
CA MET A 200 9.74 14.94 -8.85
C MET A 200 10.73 14.24 -7.93
N SER A 201 10.28 13.95 -6.70
CA SER A 201 11.06 13.10 -5.79
C SER A 201 10.95 11.63 -6.21
N LEU A 202 12.05 10.87 -6.08
CA LEU A 202 12.08 9.43 -6.38
C LEU A 202 12.16 8.54 -5.12
N GLY A 203 12.12 9.16 -3.94
CA GLY A 203 12.45 8.53 -2.66
C GLY A 203 13.91 8.76 -2.28
N ASN A 204 14.57 7.77 -1.71
CA ASN A 204 16.00 7.87 -1.37
C ASN A 204 16.92 8.19 -2.57
N PRO A 205 16.64 7.74 -3.82
CA PRO A 205 17.54 8.02 -4.94
C PRO A 205 17.79 9.52 -5.20
N GLY A 206 16.77 10.37 -5.05
CA GLY A 206 16.94 11.80 -5.28
C GLY A 206 15.73 12.52 -5.89
N ILE A 207 16.01 13.69 -6.46
CA ILE A 207 15.12 14.52 -7.27
C ILE A 207 15.48 14.35 -8.74
N VAL A 208 14.48 14.07 -9.57
CA VAL A 208 14.57 14.09 -11.03
C VAL A 208 13.81 15.30 -11.58
N ALA A 209 14.12 15.70 -12.81
CA ALA A 209 13.39 16.74 -13.52
C ALA A 209 13.00 16.27 -14.93
N GLY A 210 11.96 16.88 -15.50
CA GLY A 210 11.52 16.65 -16.88
C GLY A 210 11.04 17.92 -17.54
N THR A 211 11.23 18.03 -18.85
CA THR A 211 10.79 19.18 -19.66
C THR A 211 9.58 18.82 -20.50
N TYR A 212 8.75 19.81 -20.83
CA TYR A 212 7.71 19.64 -21.85
C TYR A 212 8.35 19.38 -23.22
N ASP A 213 7.86 18.35 -23.91
CA ASP A 213 8.31 17.94 -25.23
C ASP A 213 7.13 17.34 -26.00
N GLU A 214 6.49 18.16 -26.83
CA GLU A 214 5.29 17.80 -27.60
C GLU A 214 5.49 16.58 -28.51
N SER A 215 6.72 16.31 -28.95
CA SER A 215 7.04 15.15 -29.79
C SER A 215 6.96 13.81 -29.04
N ARG A 216 6.89 13.84 -27.71
CA ARG A 216 6.83 12.63 -26.88
C ARG A 216 5.37 12.23 -26.64
N PRO A 217 5.03 10.93 -26.69
CA PRO A 217 3.67 10.48 -26.40
C PRO A 217 3.14 10.95 -25.04
N GLY A 218 3.98 10.93 -24.00
CA GLY A 218 3.65 11.42 -22.66
C GLY A 218 3.93 12.92 -22.44
N LYS A 219 4.36 13.64 -23.48
CA LYS A 219 4.70 15.07 -23.50
C LYS A 219 5.73 15.55 -22.47
N ILE A 220 6.35 14.64 -21.70
CA ILE A 220 7.39 14.93 -20.72
C ILE A 220 8.64 14.14 -21.09
N ARG A 221 9.74 14.86 -21.32
CA ARG A 221 11.07 14.29 -21.48
C ARG A 221 11.82 14.36 -20.15
N TRP A 222 11.91 13.22 -19.47
CA TRP A 222 12.67 13.07 -18.22
C TRP A 222 14.18 13.15 -18.45
N ASP A 223 14.88 13.84 -17.55
CA ASP A 223 16.33 13.94 -17.57
C ASP A 223 16.97 12.60 -17.23
N ARG A 224 18.04 12.24 -17.94
CA ARG A 224 18.78 10.98 -17.71
C ARG A 224 19.47 10.96 -16.34
N ASN A 225 19.98 12.11 -15.93
CA ASN A 225 20.67 12.29 -14.66
C ASN A 225 19.71 12.80 -13.59
N LEU A 226 19.92 12.38 -12.36
CA LEU A 226 19.28 13.03 -11.22
C LEU A 226 19.85 14.42 -11.05
N GLU A 227 19.01 15.36 -10.66
CA GLU A 227 19.47 16.72 -10.39
C GLU A 227 20.18 16.78 -9.03
N PHE A 228 19.68 16.04 -8.03
CA PHE A 228 20.28 15.95 -6.69
C PHE A 228 19.80 14.69 -5.94
N PRO A 229 20.60 14.05 -5.05
CA PRO A 229 21.97 14.37 -4.68
C PRO A 229 23.00 13.48 -5.39
N PHE A 230 22.61 12.55 -6.27
CA PHE A 230 23.44 11.42 -6.71
C PHE A 230 24.86 11.78 -7.18
N LEU A 231 25.01 12.86 -7.97
CA LEU A 231 26.32 13.32 -8.45
C LEU A 231 27.22 13.93 -7.35
N LYS A 232 26.73 14.07 -6.13
CA LYS A 232 27.41 14.71 -4.99
C LYS A 232 27.49 13.79 -3.77
N GLU A 233 26.36 13.19 -3.38
CA GLU A 233 26.22 12.44 -2.11
C GLU A 233 25.69 11.01 -2.31
N GLY A 234 25.44 10.58 -3.56
CA GLY A 234 24.91 9.25 -3.88
C GLY A 234 23.40 9.12 -3.67
N SER A 235 22.91 9.17 -2.44
CA SER A 235 21.47 9.03 -2.14
C SER A 235 21.12 9.68 -0.81
N PHE A 236 19.86 10.09 -0.66
CA PHE A 236 19.38 10.60 0.62
C PHE A 236 19.26 9.50 1.69
N ARG A 237 19.52 9.88 2.95
CA ARG A 237 19.29 9.03 4.12
C ARG A 237 17.79 8.83 4.35
N THR A 238 17.03 9.93 4.35
CA THR A 238 15.56 9.91 4.42
C THR A 238 14.98 10.27 3.06
N ARG A 239 13.81 9.75 2.71
CA ARG A 239 13.15 10.12 1.45
C ARG A 239 12.60 11.56 1.53
N PRO A 240 12.68 12.37 0.46
CA PRO A 240 11.99 13.64 0.40
C PRO A 240 10.49 13.48 0.53
N LEU A 241 9.82 14.42 1.23
CA LEU A 241 8.39 14.30 1.54
C LEU A 241 7.50 15.45 1.03
N GLY A 242 8.07 16.55 0.56
CA GLY A 242 7.33 17.63 -0.07
C GLY A 242 8.23 18.48 -0.97
N ILE A 243 7.64 19.03 -2.03
CA ILE A 243 8.29 19.96 -2.96
C ILE A 243 7.32 21.14 -3.17
N THR A 244 7.83 22.37 -3.13
CA THR A 244 7.01 23.55 -3.41
C THR A 244 7.86 24.67 -4.02
N VAL A 245 7.22 25.69 -4.58
CA VAL A 245 7.87 26.93 -5.02
C VAL A 245 7.44 28.09 -4.12
N ALA A 246 8.41 28.86 -3.64
CA ALA A 246 8.15 30.10 -2.90
C ALA A 246 9.19 31.17 -3.28
N ASN A 247 8.78 32.43 -3.36
CA ASN A 247 9.66 33.55 -3.72
C ASN A 247 10.51 33.26 -4.97
N GLY A 248 9.88 32.63 -5.98
CA GLY A 248 10.52 32.23 -7.23
C GLY A 248 11.68 31.24 -7.08
N SER A 249 11.69 30.40 -6.04
CA SER A 249 12.70 29.35 -5.85
C SER A 249 12.01 28.03 -5.51
N LEU A 250 12.55 26.92 -6.04
CA LEU A 250 12.11 25.57 -5.70
C LEU A 250 12.67 25.15 -4.32
N PHE A 251 11.83 24.56 -3.49
CA PHE A 251 12.20 23.96 -2.21
C PHE A 251 11.78 22.50 -2.15
N PHE A 252 12.53 21.69 -1.44
CA PHE A 252 12.08 20.37 -1.03
C PHE A 252 12.52 20.04 0.40
N SER A 253 11.77 19.17 1.07
CA SER A 253 12.14 18.66 2.39
C SER A 253 12.75 17.27 2.32
N GLU A 254 13.75 16.99 3.16
CA GLU A 254 14.29 15.65 3.40
C GLU A 254 14.67 15.53 4.89
N GLY A 255 14.04 14.58 5.59
CA GLY A 255 14.20 14.46 7.04
C GLY A 255 13.92 15.78 7.77
N GLY A 256 14.87 16.25 8.57
CA GLY A 256 14.82 17.54 9.27
C GLY A 256 15.31 18.75 8.46
N THR A 257 15.59 18.59 7.17
CA THR A 257 16.22 19.60 6.32
C THR A 257 15.26 20.13 5.26
N ILE A 258 15.31 21.44 5.01
CA ILE A 258 14.72 22.06 3.80
C ILE A 258 15.86 22.54 2.91
N TYR A 259 15.83 22.11 1.66
CA TYR A 259 16.76 22.51 0.62
C TYR A 259 16.09 23.56 -0.28
N ARG A 260 16.84 24.59 -0.67
CA ARG A 260 16.46 25.55 -1.70
C ARG A 260 17.34 25.33 -2.92
N ARG A 261 16.71 25.24 -4.09
CA ARG A 261 17.42 25.21 -5.37
C ARG A 261 18.04 26.57 -5.68
N VAL A 262 19.27 26.56 -6.16
CA VAL A 262 19.97 27.70 -6.76
C VAL A 262 19.99 27.47 -8.26
N ASP A 263 19.27 28.33 -8.97
CA ASP A 263 19.07 28.26 -10.42
C ASP A 263 20.39 28.48 -11.20
N GLY A 264 20.47 27.91 -12.39
CA GLY A 264 21.66 27.98 -13.24
C GLY A 264 21.78 26.80 -14.21
N LYS A 265 22.68 26.92 -15.18
CA LYS A 265 23.02 25.83 -16.12
C LYS A 265 23.49 24.56 -15.39
N SER A 266 24.16 24.74 -14.26
CA SER A 266 24.58 23.69 -13.33
C SER A 266 23.98 23.98 -11.96
N PRO A 267 22.72 23.58 -11.71
CA PRO A 267 22.03 23.95 -10.49
C PRO A 267 22.69 23.36 -9.25
N SER A 268 22.50 24.04 -8.11
CA SER A 268 22.94 23.56 -6.82
C SER A 268 21.82 23.69 -5.79
N TYR A 269 22.03 23.13 -4.59
CA TYR A 269 21.03 23.17 -3.52
C TYR A 269 21.71 23.63 -2.23
N SER A 270 21.11 24.64 -1.59
CA SER A 270 21.53 25.15 -0.29
C SER A 270 20.58 24.65 0.80
N LYS A 271 21.10 24.15 1.91
CA LYS A 271 20.31 23.86 3.12
C LYS A 271 19.90 25.18 3.74
N VAL A 272 18.61 25.47 3.81
CA VAL A 272 18.07 26.71 4.39
C VAL A 272 17.47 26.50 5.78
N LEU A 273 17.21 25.23 6.15
CA LEU A 273 16.79 24.80 7.47
C LEU A 273 17.37 23.42 7.73
N ASN A 274 17.82 23.15 8.96
CA ASN A 274 18.14 21.81 9.45
C ASN A 274 17.87 21.74 10.96
N PHE A 275 17.00 20.83 11.39
CA PHE A 275 16.74 20.61 12.82
C PHE A 275 17.84 19.80 13.53
N HIS A 276 18.77 19.18 12.81
CA HIS A 276 19.85 18.34 13.35
C HIS A 276 19.37 17.18 14.24
N GLU A 277 18.11 16.77 14.08
CA GLU A 277 17.51 15.64 14.78
C GLU A 277 17.47 14.40 13.89
N ASP A 278 17.75 13.23 14.47
CA ASP A 278 17.55 11.96 13.79
C ASP A 278 16.06 11.74 13.52
N THR A 279 15.72 11.59 12.24
CA THR A 279 14.35 11.29 11.83
C THR A 279 14.16 9.80 11.62
N ASP A 280 13.04 9.26 12.10
CA ASP A 280 12.59 7.93 11.68
C ASP A 280 12.36 7.91 10.17
N THR A 281 13.07 7.06 9.43
CA THR A 281 13.00 7.00 7.97
C THR A 281 11.65 6.51 7.42
N ASP A 282 10.84 5.81 8.22
CA ASP A 282 9.48 5.39 7.86
C ASP A 282 8.52 6.58 7.91
N ILE A 283 8.71 7.46 8.90
CA ILE A 283 7.86 8.62 9.18
C ILE A 283 8.35 9.86 8.40
N GLY A 284 9.63 10.18 8.42
CA GLY A 284 10.29 11.04 7.44
C GLY A 284 10.27 12.55 7.67
N GLY A 285 10.15 13.02 8.91
CA GLY A 285 10.52 14.41 9.27
C GLY A 285 9.54 15.47 8.76
N ILE A 286 10.05 16.47 8.01
CA ILE A 286 9.29 17.62 7.51
C ILE A 286 8.32 17.18 6.40
N ARG A 287 7.02 17.40 6.63
CA ARG A 287 5.89 17.00 5.79
C ARG A 287 5.01 18.18 5.41
N GLY A 288 4.19 18.02 4.37
CA GLY A 288 3.15 19.01 4.08
C GLY A 288 3.69 20.35 3.59
N LEU A 289 4.88 20.37 2.97
CA LEU A 289 5.57 21.61 2.61
C LEU A 289 4.69 22.46 1.68
N THR A 290 4.21 23.59 2.17
CA THR A 290 3.18 24.41 1.52
C THR A 290 3.60 25.87 1.51
N THR A 291 3.45 26.53 0.36
CA THR A 291 3.70 27.97 0.25
C THR A 291 2.50 28.76 0.73
N ILE A 292 2.72 29.77 1.56
CA ILE A 292 1.69 30.70 2.04
C ILE A 292 2.15 32.15 1.90
N LYS A 293 1.23 33.11 1.95
CA LYS A 293 1.60 34.53 2.08
C LYS A 293 2.34 34.75 3.40
N ASN A 294 3.44 35.51 3.38
CA ASN A 294 4.17 35.85 4.59
C ASN A 294 3.30 36.75 5.49
N PRO A 295 2.93 36.32 6.72
CA PRO A 295 2.09 37.13 7.60
C PRO A 295 2.88 38.26 8.28
N ASN A 296 4.21 38.17 8.30
CA ASN A 296 5.10 39.09 9.01
C ASN A 296 5.85 40.07 8.07
N GLY A 297 5.53 40.08 6.77
CA GLY A 297 6.25 40.91 5.81
C GLY A 297 5.90 40.62 4.35
N PRO A 298 6.69 41.13 3.40
CA PRO A 298 6.49 40.85 1.98
C PRO A 298 6.85 39.40 1.62
N GLY A 299 6.38 38.97 0.45
CA GLY A 299 6.70 37.67 -0.12
C GLY A 299 5.91 36.51 0.49
N GLN A 300 6.52 35.33 0.43
CA GLN A 300 5.92 34.05 0.79
C GLN A 300 6.71 33.35 1.90
N SER A 301 6.02 32.60 2.74
CA SER A 301 6.59 31.72 3.77
C SER A 301 6.33 30.26 3.42
N LEU A 302 7.10 29.36 4.04
CA LEU A 302 6.84 27.92 3.97
C LEU A 302 6.15 27.45 5.25
N LEU A 303 4.98 26.83 5.11
CA LEU A 303 4.24 26.16 6.17
C LEU A 303 4.48 24.65 6.05
N PHE A 304 4.78 23.99 7.16
CA PHE A 304 5.05 22.56 7.16
C PHE A 304 4.79 21.94 8.54
N LEU A 305 4.74 20.62 8.57
CA LEU A 305 4.59 19.84 9.78
C LEU A 305 5.92 19.16 10.11
N TRP A 306 6.37 19.30 11.36
CA TRP A 306 7.56 18.64 11.89
C TRP A 306 7.20 17.35 12.63
N ALA A 307 7.56 16.20 12.05
CA ALA A 307 7.33 14.88 12.62
C ALA A 307 8.63 14.07 12.76
N PRO A 308 9.43 14.27 13.83
CA PRO A 308 10.74 13.65 13.96
C PRO A 308 10.71 12.12 14.11
N GLY A 309 9.64 11.54 14.68
CA GLY A 309 9.59 10.08 14.86
C GLY A 309 8.33 9.55 15.54
N ASN A 310 8.44 8.35 16.09
CA ASN A 310 7.33 7.53 16.62
C ASN A 310 6.63 8.05 17.90
N ARG A 311 7.14 9.14 18.49
CA ARG A 311 6.50 9.90 19.58
C ARG A 311 6.18 11.34 19.17
N SER A 312 6.07 11.60 17.87
CA SER A 312 5.83 12.94 17.38
C SER A 312 4.51 13.52 17.90
N GLU A 313 4.61 14.76 18.41
CA GLU A 313 3.48 15.63 18.74
C GLU A 313 2.91 16.36 17.49
N CYS A 314 3.61 16.24 16.35
CA CYS A 314 3.43 16.96 15.10
C CYS A 314 3.25 18.46 15.28
N GLN A 315 4.36 19.19 15.31
CA GLN A 315 4.36 20.65 15.40
C GLN A 315 4.13 21.25 14.00
N VAL A 316 3.10 22.08 13.85
CA VAL A 316 2.97 22.97 12.70
C VAL A 316 3.97 24.10 12.88
N LYS A 317 4.83 24.28 11.87
CA LYS A 317 5.88 25.30 11.82
C LYS A 317 5.77 26.13 10.55
N ARG A 318 6.19 27.38 10.65
CA ARG A 318 6.24 28.34 9.54
C ARG A 318 7.64 28.92 9.44
N MET A 319 8.16 29.03 8.22
CA MET A 319 9.49 29.56 7.93
C MET A 319 9.36 30.81 7.05
N ASP A 320 9.69 31.97 7.63
CA ASP A 320 9.61 33.27 6.99
C ASP A 320 10.97 33.71 6.45
N PRO A 321 11.04 34.36 5.29
CA PRO A 321 12.24 35.08 4.87
C PRO A 321 12.44 36.30 5.79
N ASN A 322 13.67 36.54 6.25
CA ASN A 322 14.00 37.68 7.13
C ASN A 322 14.63 38.88 6.39
N GLY A 323 14.66 38.85 5.05
CA GLY A 323 15.23 39.92 4.22
C GLY A 323 16.75 39.85 3.99
N SER A 324 17.52 39.11 4.80
CA SER A 324 18.98 38.93 4.62
C SER A 324 19.34 37.67 3.81
N GLY A 325 18.36 37.02 3.21
CA GLY A 325 18.51 35.72 2.55
C GLY A 325 18.49 34.52 3.51
N GLN A 326 18.31 34.78 4.81
CA GLN A 326 18.09 33.80 5.86
C GLN A 326 16.59 33.63 6.16
N TYR A 327 16.27 32.67 7.03
CA TYR A 327 14.90 32.36 7.41
C TYR A 327 14.72 32.33 8.92
N LYS A 328 13.55 32.75 9.39
CA LYS A 328 13.11 32.62 10.78
C LYS A 328 12.02 31.56 10.87
N VAL A 329 12.17 30.62 11.79
CA VAL A 329 11.18 29.57 12.05
C VAL A 329 10.29 29.97 13.23
N HIS A 330 9.00 29.74 13.06
CA HIS A 330 7.94 30.01 14.01
C HIS A 330 7.18 28.71 14.31
N ASP A 331 6.89 28.47 15.58
CA ASP A 331 5.99 27.41 16.01
C ASP A 331 4.58 27.97 16.11
N GLU A 332 3.61 27.27 15.52
CA GLU A 332 2.21 27.68 15.58
C GLU A 332 1.41 26.81 16.55
N VAL A 333 1.14 25.54 16.20
CA VAL A 333 0.34 24.65 17.05
C VAL A 333 0.83 23.21 16.95
N LYS A 334 0.65 22.43 18.01
CA LYS A 334 0.85 20.97 17.99
C LYS A 334 -0.47 20.26 17.68
N LEU A 335 -0.45 19.33 16.73
CA LEU A 335 -1.64 18.55 16.41
C LEU A 335 -2.06 17.65 17.58
N ILE A 336 -1.10 17.22 18.43
CA ILE A 336 -1.41 16.44 19.63
C ILE A 336 -2.29 17.21 20.62
N ASP A 337 -2.07 18.52 20.78
CA ASP A 337 -2.83 19.37 21.69
C ASP A 337 -4.22 19.64 21.13
N LEU A 338 -4.31 19.96 19.83
CA LEU A 338 -5.59 20.12 19.13
C LEU A 338 -6.47 18.88 19.27
N MET A 339 -5.90 17.70 19.07
CA MET A 339 -6.61 16.43 19.16
C MET A 339 -7.01 16.12 20.62
N SER A 340 -6.10 16.31 21.58
CA SER A 340 -6.35 16.05 22.99
C SER A 340 -7.49 16.92 23.52
N ASN A 341 -7.47 18.21 23.17
CA ASN A 341 -8.51 19.16 23.56
C ASN A 341 -9.86 18.83 22.92
N THR A 342 -9.87 18.48 21.63
CA THR A 342 -11.10 18.14 20.90
C THR A 342 -11.75 16.86 21.44
N LEU A 343 -10.94 15.84 21.73
CA LEU A 343 -11.44 14.55 22.20
C LEU A 343 -11.64 14.49 23.70
N GLY A 344 -11.04 15.39 24.48
CA GLY A 344 -10.90 15.23 25.93
C GLY A 344 -10.24 13.89 26.27
N ALA A 345 -9.20 13.52 25.53
CA ALA A 345 -8.49 12.25 25.65
C ALA A 345 -6.98 12.47 25.70
N GLU A 346 -6.26 11.56 26.34
CA GLU A 346 -4.79 11.59 26.31
C GLU A 346 -4.33 11.05 24.95
N VAL A 347 -3.69 11.91 24.15
CA VAL A 347 -3.09 11.54 22.85
C VAL A 347 -1.59 11.32 23.05
N THR A 348 -1.03 10.27 22.45
CA THR A 348 0.38 9.87 22.64
C THR A 348 1.23 10.00 21.38
N TYR A 349 0.60 10.26 20.24
CA TYR A 349 1.24 10.37 18.93
C TYR A 349 0.26 11.01 17.96
N THR A 350 0.75 11.87 17.07
CA THR A 350 0.01 12.33 15.90
C THR A 350 0.88 12.25 14.65
N LEU A 351 0.22 12.18 13.48
CA LEU A 351 0.86 12.32 12.17
C LEU A 351 -0.13 12.98 11.21
N GLY A 352 0.32 13.92 10.39
CA GLY A 352 -0.56 14.61 9.46
C GLY A 352 0.16 15.19 8.25
N ALA A 353 -0.56 16.05 7.53
CA ALA A 353 -0.08 16.74 6.34
C ALA A 353 0.58 15.78 5.34
N HIS A 354 -0.13 14.70 5.01
CA HIS A 354 0.37 13.59 4.21
C HIS A 354 0.85 13.99 2.82
N ASN A 355 0.27 15.06 2.24
CA ASN A 355 0.65 15.64 0.96
C ASN A 355 1.06 17.10 1.16
N MET A 356 0.07 18.01 1.13
CA MET A 356 0.20 19.44 1.41
C MET A 356 -0.83 19.88 2.45
N MET A 357 -0.67 21.09 3.00
CA MET A 357 -1.74 21.76 3.74
C MET A 357 -2.64 22.45 2.72
N TYR A 358 -3.81 21.85 2.46
CA TYR A 358 -4.61 22.18 1.28
C TYR A 358 -5.19 23.60 1.37
N PRO A 359 -4.82 24.53 0.48
CA PRO A 359 -5.33 25.90 0.50
C PRO A 359 -6.74 25.94 -0.08
N ILE A 360 -7.63 26.69 0.55
CA ILE A 360 -8.97 26.97 0.04
C ILE A 360 -9.41 28.38 0.42
N ILE A 361 -10.13 29.05 -0.48
CA ILE A 361 -10.65 30.40 -0.23
C ILE A 361 -11.96 30.28 0.54
N ASP A 362 -12.02 30.91 1.71
CA ASP A 362 -13.25 31.10 2.47
C ASP A 362 -14.12 32.16 1.77
N LYS A 363 -15.25 31.75 1.20
CA LYS A 363 -16.11 32.61 0.37
C LYS A 363 -16.67 33.83 1.13
N ASP A 364 -16.79 33.77 2.45
CA ASP A 364 -17.42 34.84 3.23
C ASP A 364 -16.52 36.06 3.38
N ASN A 365 -15.20 35.84 3.37
CA ASN A 365 -14.21 36.89 3.69
C ASN A 365 -13.06 36.96 2.67
N GLY A 366 -13.03 36.08 1.67
CA GLY A 366 -12.01 36.02 0.63
C GLY A 366 -10.62 35.59 1.10
N LYS A 367 -10.46 35.18 2.38
CA LYS A 367 -9.17 34.78 2.96
C LYS A 367 -8.87 33.32 2.66
N THR A 368 -7.58 33.00 2.59
CA THR A 368 -7.15 31.61 2.39
C THR A 368 -7.06 30.87 3.72
N VAL A 369 -7.78 29.75 3.84
CA VAL A 369 -7.62 28.80 4.95
C VAL A 369 -6.89 27.55 4.46
N HIS A 370 -6.23 26.85 5.37
CA HIS A 370 -5.46 25.65 5.04
C HIS A 370 -6.00 24.45 5.81
N LEU A 371 -6.31 23.38 5.08
CA LEU A 371 -6.83 22.13 5.64
C LEU A 371 -5.69 21.14 5.86
N ILE A 372 -5.63 20.58 7.07
CA ILE A 372 -4.56 19.69 7.48
C ILE A 372 -5.18 18.40 8.00
N GLY A 373 -5.20 17.34 7.18
CA GLY A 373 -5.62 16.01 7.62
C GLY A 373 -4.59 15.37 8.55
N PHE A 374 -5.05 14.74 9.64
CA PHE A 374 -4.16 14.08 10.59
C PHE A 374 -4.82 12.90 11.31
N GLN A 375 -3.97 12.04 11.88
CA GLN A 375 -4.33 10.92 12.73
C GLN A 375 -3.61 11.02 14.07
N GLY A 376 -4.08 10.24 15.05
CA GLY A 376 -3.36 10.12 16.31
C GLY A 376 -3.75 8.90 17.15
N ASN A 377 -2.82 8.51 18.01
CA ASN A 377 -3.00 7.44 18.97
C ASN A 377 -3.55 8.00 20.28
N ILE A 378 -4.63 7.41 20.79
CA ILE A 378 -5.23 7.80 22.07
C ILE A 378 -4.96 6.75 23.14
N ARG A 379 -4.56 7.15 24.35
CA ARG A 379 -4.35 6.27 25.52
C ARG A 379 -5.64 6.05 26.34
N THR A 380 -6.45 7.10 26.49
CA THR A 380 -7.78 7.03 27.13
C THR A 380 -8.87 6.85 26.07
N LYS A 381 -10.15 6.75 26.50
CA LYS A 381 -11.33 6.57 25.62
C LYS A 381 -11.16 5.45 24.59
N LYS A 382 -10.85 4.24 25.08
CA LYS A 382 -10.46 3.09 24.25
C LYS A 382 -11.56 2.64 23.28
N ASP A 383 -12.81 2.93 23.60
CA ASP A 383 -14.01 2.71 22.79
C ASP A 383 -14.00 3.53 21.48
N LEU A 384 -13.30 4.67 21.46
CA LEU A 384 -13.13 5.51 20.26
C LEU A 384 -12.01 5.04 19.33
N ARG A 385 -11.27 3.99 19.71
CA ARG A 385 -10.16 3.49 18.91
C ARG A 385 -10.64 2.61 17.79
N TRP A 386 -9.88 2.60 16.70
CA TRP A 386 -10.01 1.56 15.70
C TRP A 386 -9.66 0.20 16.33
N LYS A 387 -10.58 -0.76 16.27
CA LYS A 387 -10.49 -2.05 16.98
C LYS A 387 -9.12 -2.71 16.83
N GLY A 388 -8.46 -2.98 17.95
CA GLY A 388 -7.09 -3.55 18.01
C GLY A 388 -5.97 -2.55 17.70
N SER A 389 -6.23 -1.24 17.68
CA SER A 389 -5.27 -0.15 17.42
C SER A 389 -5.15 0.74 18.64
N ALA A 390 -4.14 1.61 18.65
CA ALA A 390 -4.15 2.82 19.47
C ALA A 390 -4.78 4.01 18.72
N LEU A 391 -4.92 3.96 17.39
CA LEU A 391 -5.46 5.04 16.57
C LEU A 391 -6.91 5.36 16.91
N TYR A 392 -7.23 6.65 17.00
CA TYR A 392 -8.60 7.14 16.96
C TYR A 392 -9.28 6.74 15.65
N ALA A 393 -10.54 6.27 15.72
CA ALA A 393 -11.24 5.71 14.57
C ALA A 393 -11.85 6.74 13.61
N GLY A 394 -11.96 8.00 14.03
CA GLY A 394 -12.51 9.09 13.23
C GLY A 394 -11.52 9.67 12.22
N ALA A 395 -11.98 10.67 11.48
CA ALA A 395 -11.23 11.29 10.39
C ALA A 395 -11.08 12.81 10.60
N MET A 396 -10.14 13.18 11.46
CA MET A 396 -9.91 14.57 11.86
C MET A 396 -9.06 15.36 10.87
N TYR A 397 -9.37 16.64 10.76
CA TYR A 397 -8.54 17.63 10.09
C TYR A 397 -8.62 18.98 10.79
N ALA A 398 -7.54 19.75 10.72
CA ALA A 398 -7.49 21.11 11.25
C ALA A 398 -7.74 22.12 10.13
N VAL A 399 -8.55 23.13 10.43
CA VAL A 399 -8.76 24.32 9.60
C VAL A 399 -7.91 25.44 10.19
N ARG A 400 -6.82 25.78 9.50
CA ARG A 400 -5.92 26.89 9.86
C ARG A 400 -6.36 28.17 9.14
N ARG A 401 -6.60 29.24 9.88
CA ARG A 401 -6.91 30.58 9.34
C ARG A 401 -5.66 31.44 9.18
N GLU A 402 -5.75 32.53 8.43
CA GLU A 402 -4.62 33.46 8.20
C GLU A 402 -4.10 34.11 9.49
N ASP A 403 -4.98 34.32 10.47
CA ASP A 403 -4.65 34.82 11.81
C ASP A 403 -3.98 33.76 12.71
N GLN A 404 -3.59 32.61 12.15
CA GLN A 404 -2.93 31.49 12.83
C GLN A 404 -3.81 30.81 13.89
N THR A 405 -5.13 31.04 13.86
CA THR A 405 -6.07 30.24 14.65
C THR A 405 -6.40 28.90 13.98
N TYR A 406 -6.72 27.91 14.81
CA TYR A 406 -6.99 26.55 14.37
C TYR A 406 -8.32 26.06 14.93
N LYS A 407 -9.12 25.40 14.08
CA LYS A 407 -10.33 24.68 14.47
C LYS A 407 -10.23 23.24 13.98
N VAL A 408 -10.43 22.27 14.86
CA VAL A 408 -10.54 20.86 14.45
C VAL A 408 -11.93 20.58 13.93
N GLN A 409 -12.02 19.88 12.81
CA GLN A 409 -13.22 19.36 12.19
C GLN A 409 -13.04 17.86 11.93
N GLU A 410 -14.15 17.17 11.64
CA GLU A 410 -14.12 15.73 11.40
C GLU A 410 -15.04 15.36 10.24
N VAL A 411 -14.49 14.57 9.31
CA VAL A 411 -15.24 14.04 8.18
C VAL A 411 -16.38 13.18 8.71
N ASN A 412 -17.59 13.47 8.24
CA ASN A 412 -18.79 12.76 8.63
C ASN A 412 -19.10 12.81 10.14
N ASN A 413 -18.71 13.91 10.81
CA ASN A 413 -18.89 14.16 12.25
C ASN A 413 -18.17 13.16 13.17
N SER A 414 -18.14 13.47 14.47
CA SER A 414 -17.39 12.70 15.48
C SER A 414 -17.65 11.19 15.44
N TYR A 415 -16.57 10.42 15.52
CA TYR A 415 -16.67 8.97 15.64
C TYR A 415 -17.33 8.56 16.97
N ARG A 416 -18.17 7.53 16.89
CA ARG A 416 -18.72 6.78 18.02
C ARG A 416 -18.72 5.29 17.68
N PRO A 417 -18.68 4.38 18.68
CA PRO A 417 -18.78 2.95 18.43
C PRO A 417 -19.97 2.61 17.51
N GLY A 418 -19.72 1.76 16.52
CA GLY A 418 -20.71 1.38 15.50
C GLY A 418 -20.60 2.16 14.18
N LYS A 419 -19.92 3.31 14.13
CA LYS A 419 -19.61 3.97 12.85
C LYS A 419 -18.49 3.24 12.09
N LYS A 420 -18.51 3.37 10.76
CA LYS A 420 -17.38 2.96 9.89
C LYS A 420 -16.12 3.73 10.32
N PRO A 421 -15.02 3.04 10.69
CA PRO A 421 -13.75 3.70 10.95
C PRO A 421 -13.21 4.33 9.67
N LEU A 422 -12.75 5.59 9.73
CA LEU A 422 -12.27 6.34 8.56
C LEU A 422 -10.74 6.56 8.56
N ILE A 423 -10.10 6.84 9.70
CA ILE A 423 -8.63 6.97 9.92
C ILE A 423 -7.78 7.00 8.65
N SER A 424 -7.34 8.10 8.08
CA SER A 424 -7.55 9.52 8.39
C SER A 424 -7.65 10.29 7.06
N PRO A 425 -8.07 11.56 7.04
CA PRO A 425 -8.05 12.38 5.83
C PRO A 425 -6.62 12.57 5.31
N ARG A 426 -6.43 12.38 4.01
CA ARG A 426 -5.12 12.51 3.36
C ARG A 426 -5.13 13.45 2.17
N ALA A 427 -6.27 13.52 1.48
CA ALA A 427 -6.43 14.28 0.26
C ALA A 427 -7.69 15.15 0.35
N PHE A 428 -7.59 16.34 -0.24
CA PHE A 428 -8.64 17.35 -0.28
C PHE A 428 -8.71 17.89 -1.70
N CYS A 429 -9.91 18.17 -2.19
CA CYS A 429 -10.12 18.75 -3.51
C CYS A 429 -11.39 19.58 -3.52
N TYR A 430 -11.26 20.88 -3.78
CA TYR A 430 -12.41 21.72 -4.09
C TYR A 430 -13.03 21.23 -5.40
N SER A 431 -14.35 21.13 -5.41
CA SER A 431 -15.10 20.60 -6.54
C SER A 431 -14.94 21.49 -7.78
N PRO A 432 -14.56 20.93 -8.94
CA PRO A 432 -14.55 21.65 -10.20
C PRO A 432 -15.94 21.76 -10.84
N PHE A 433 -16.99 21.23 -10.20
CA PHE A 433 -18.35 21.16 -10.77
C PHE A 433 -19.22 22.39 -10.45
N ASN A 434 -18.64 23.45 -9.89
CA ASN A 434 -19.35 24.68 -9.47
C ASN A 434 -20.50 24.44 -8.47
N ASP A 435 -20.45 23.36 -7.70
CA ASP A 435 -21.48 22.95 -6.73
C ASP A 435 -21.14 23.37 -5.28
N GLY A 436 -20.03 24.09 -5.09
CA GLY A 436 -19.61 24.57 -3.77
C GLY A 436 -19.10 23.48 -2.81
N ASN A 437 -18.92 22.25 -3.29
CA ASN A 437 -18.50 21.13 -2.44
C ASN A 437 -16.98 21.01 -2.30
N LEU A 438 -16.57 20.42 -1.19
CA LEU A 438 -15.21 19.94 -0.96
C LEU A 438 -15.23 18.41 -0.87
N PHE A 439 -14.38 17.76 -1.67
CA PHE A 439 -14.10 16.34 -1.56
C PHE A 439 -12.94 16.11 -0.58
N ILE A 440 -13.10 15.14 0.32
CA ILE A 440 -12.09 14.72 1.28
C ILE A 440 -11.96 13.20 1.19
N GLY A 441 -10.76 12.71 0.92
CA GLY A 441 -10.46 11.29 0.79
C GLY A 441 -9.36 10.84 1.73
N GLY A 442 -9.35 9.56 2.07
CA GLY A 442 -8.30 9.05 2.93
C GLY A 442 -8.37 7.57 3.23
N HIS A 443 -7.95 7.28 4.46
CA HIS A 443 -7.56 6.01 5.04
C HIS A 443 -6.02 5.80 5.15
N ASP A 444 -5.57 5.31 6.31
CA ASP A 444 -4.21 4.88 6.62
C ASP A 444 -4.30 3.51 7.30
N SER A 445 -3.80 2.49 6.62
CA SER A 445 -3.92 1.10 7.08
C SER A 445 -3.16 0.84 8.37
N SER A 446 -2.11 1.61 8.68
CA SER A 446 -1.32 1.50 9.90
C SER A 446 -0.99 0.05 10.29
N ARG A 447 -0.50 -0.70 9.30
CA ARG A 447 -0.11 -2.13 9.39
C ARG A 447 -1.24 -3.09 9.78
N LYS A 448 -2.50 -2.72 9.58
CA LYS A 448 -3.65 -3.62 9.81
C LYS A 448 -4.36 -4.00 8.54
N VAL A 449 -5.10 -5.10 8.59
CA VAL A 449 -5.99 -5.52 7.50
C VAL A 449 -6.93 -4.36 7.15
N SER A 450 -6.93 -3.96 5.89
CA SER A 450 -7.57 -2.74 5.39
C SER A 450 -8.21 -2.94 4.02
N ASP A 451 -8.70 -4.15 3.78
CA ASP A 451 -9.42 -4.53 2.58
C ASP A 451 -10.52 -3.51 2.25
N ASN A 452 -10.37 -2.84 1.11
CA ASN A 452 -11.33 -1.86 0.59
C ASN A 452 -11.73 -0.75 1.59
N MET A 453 -10.80 -0.32 2.45
CA MET A 453 -11.08 0.74 3.42
C MET A 453 -10.91 2.17 2.86
N ALA A 454 -10.53 2.34 1.59
CA ALA A 454 -10.46 3.66 0.97
C ALA A 454 -11.86 4.30 0.86
N TRP A 455 -11.93 5.61 1.10
CA TRP A 455 -13.17 6.39 1.03
C TRP A 455 -12.93 7.80 0.51
N ILE A 456 -14.00 8.39 -0.05
CA ILE A 456 -14.11 9.82 -0.37
C ILE A 456 -15.47 10.31 0.10
N PHE A 457 -15.47 11.37 0.91
CA PHE A 457 -16.67 12.09 1.31
C PHE A 457 -16.72 13.45 0.61
N LYS A 458 -17.93 13.98 0.43
CA LYS A 458 -18.16 15.36 0.02
C LYS A 458 -19.11 16.07 0.99
N ALA A 459 -18.93 17.36 1.15
CA ALA A 459 -19.85 18.26 1.85
C ALA A 459 -19.70 19.68 1.29
N SER A 460 -20.66 20.56 1.56
CA SER A 460 -20.53 21.98 1.23
C SER A 460 -19.34 22.59 1.95
N LEU A 461 -18.77 23.66 1.38
CA LEU A 461 -17.62 24.33 1.98
C LEU A 461 -17.91 24.84 3.40
N ASP A 462 -19.12 25.32 3.67
CA ASP A 462 -19.51 25.81 5.00
C ASP A 462 -19.55 24.70 6.04
N VAL A 463 -20.00 23.50 5.67
CA VAL A 463 -19.93 22.32 6.53
C VAL A 463 -18.48 21.91 6.75
N ALA A 464 -17.68 21.83 5.68
CA ALA A 464 -16.28 21.42 5.76
C ALA A 464 -15.41 22.40 6.58
N LEU A 465 -15.70 23.70 6.54
CA LEU A 465 -15.02 24.72 7.36
C LEU A 465 -15.61 24.86 8.77
N GLY A 466 -16.66 24.08 9.09
CA GLY A 466 -17.30 24.07 10.40
C GLY A 466 -18.07 25.35 10.73
N LYS A 467 -18.55 26.07 9.71
CA LYS A 467 -19.44 27.23 9.86
C LYS A 467 -20.89 26.79 10.08
N LYS A 468 -21.29 25.71 9.41
CA LYS A 468 -22.57 25.03 9.59
C LYS A 468 -22.35 23.60 10.08
N LYS A 469 -23.33 23.07 10.81
CA LYS A 469 -23.31 21.67 11.21
C LYS A 469 -23.88 20.82 10.08
N GLY A 470 -23.07 19.92 9.53
CA GLY A 470 -23.53 18.96 8.52
C GLY A 470 -24.22 17.75 9.15
N ILE A 471 -25.28 17.27 8.50
CA ILE A 471 -25.89 15.98 8.84
C ILE A 471 -24.93 14.84 8.45
N GLU A 472 -24.92 13.76 9.23
CA GLU A 472 -24.11 12.57 8.93
C GLU A 472 -24.61 11.88 7.66
N ALA A 473 -23.68 11.38 6.84
CA ALA A 473 -24.02 10.55 5.70
C ALA A 473 -24.75 9.29 6.18
N LYS A 474 -25.84 8.94 5.50
CA LYS A 474 -26.49 7.62 5.66
C LYS A 474 -25.46 6.55 5.29
N GLY A 475 -25.26 5.57 6.16
CA GLY A 475 -24.24 4.52 5.96
C GLY A 475 -24.47 3.79 4.64
N VAL A 476 -23.43 3.68 3.82
CA VAL A 476 -23.50 3.02 2.52
C VAL A 476 -22.81 1.66 2.59
N GLY A 477 -23.60 0.60 2.35
CA GLY A 477 -23.14 -0.77 2.08
C GLY A 477 -22.54 -1.55 3.25
N GLU A 478 -22.84 -2.85 3.33
CA GLU A 478 -22.00 -3.76 4.10
C GLU A 478 -20.59 -3.80 3.49
N PRO A 479 -19.52 -3.90 4.31
CA PRO A 479 -18.19 -4.13 3.80
C PRO A 479 -18.17 -5.34 2.86
N LEU A 480 -17.49 -5.23 1.72
CA LEU A 480 -17.30 -6.39 0.85
C LEU A 480 -16.66 -7.53 1.64
N LYS A 481 -17.27 -8.71 1.55
CA LYS A 481 -16.68 -9.93 2.08
C LYS A 481 -15.55 -10.36 1.14
N PRO A 482 -14.47 -10.97 1.67
CA PRO A 482 -13.47 -11.61 0.85
C PRO A 482 -14.11 -12.63 -0.10
N ASP A 483 -13.43 -12.89 -1.22
CA ASP A 483 -13.84 -13.95 -2.16
C ASP A 483 -14.06 -15.27 -1.39
N PRO A 484 -15.21 -15.97 -1.58
CA PRO A 484 -15.51 -17.21 -0.90
C PRO A 484 -14.41 -18.26 -0.98
N ARG A 485 -13.65 -18.32 -2.09
CA ARG A 485 -12.50 -19.21 -2.25
C ARG A 485 -11.46 -18.97 -1.16
N LEU A 486 -11.21 -17.71 -0.79
CA LEU A 486 -10.22 -17.36 0.23
C LEU A 486 -10.64 -17.73 1.65
N LEU A 487 -11.95 -17.97 1.86
CA LEU A 487 -12.54 -18.38 3.14
C LEU A 487 -12.63 -19.91 3.27
N SER A 488 -12.37 -20.65 2.19
CA SER A 488 -12.30 -22.11 2.20
C SER A 488 -11.01 -22.61 2.87
N GLY A 489 -11.07 -23.80 3.46
CA GLY A 489 -9.91 -24.45 4.06
C GLY A 489 -10.26 -25.75 4.79
N PRO A 490 -9.32 -26.32 5.55
CA PRO A 490 -8.04 -25.72 5.94
C PRO A 490 -7.05 -25.55 4.79
N VAL A 491 -6.18 -24.55 4.90
CA VAL A 491 -5.05 -24.31 3.99
C VAL A 491 -3.75 -24.50 4.75
N TYR A 492 -2.76 -25.11 4.11
CA TYR A 492 -1.44 -25.34 4.68
C TYR A 492 -0.43 -24.35 4.08
N GLU A 493 0.64 -24.02 4.78
CA GLU A 493 1.66 -23.10 4.30
C GLU A 493 3.04 -23.72 4.47
N LEU A 494 3.65 -24.13 3.36
CA LEU A 494 5.04 -24.57 3.32
C LEU A 494 5.96 -23.34 3.31
N ARG A 495 6.84 -23.26 4.32
CA ARG A 495 7.85 -22.21 4.42
C ARG A 495 9.26 -22.77 4.45
N ILE A 496 10.14 -22.15 3.66
CA ILE A 496 11.57 -22.53 3.57
C ILE A 496 12.42 -21.30 3.87
N TYR A 497 13.12 -21.35 5.00
CA TYR A 497 14.01 -20.29 5.44
C TYR A 497 15.44 -20.67 5.09
N SER A 498 16.19 -19.80 4.43
CA SER A 498 17.62 -20.00 4.17
C SER A 498 18.43 -19.14 5.12
N ALA A 499 19.19 -19.75 6.02
CA ALA A 499 19.94 -19.03 7.04
C ALA A 499 21.28 -18.49 6.50
N ASN A 500 21.69 -17.32 7.01
CA ASN A 500 23.03 -16.80 6.82
C ASN A 500 24.09 -17.76 7.40
N GLU A 501 25.30 -17.66 6.86
CA GLU A 501 26.44 -18.42 7.38
C GLU A 501 26.68 -18.09 8.87
N GLY A 502 26.94 -19.12 9.68
CA GLY A 502 27.08 -18.97 11.14
C GLY A 502 25.78 -18.67 11.92
N ARG A 503 24.64 -18.40 11.25
CA ARG A 503 23.39 -17.96 11.92
C ARG A 503 22.33 -19.06 12.08
N PHE A 504 22.57 -20.27 11.58
CA PHE A 504 21.56 -21.33 11.56
C PHE A 504 21.16 -21.82 12.98
N GLY A 505 22.12 -21.94 13.90
CA GLY A 505 21.83 -22.28 15.29
C GLY A 505 20.92 -21.26 15.98
N ASN A 506 21.20 -19.96 15.78
CA ASN A 506 20.37 -18.86 16.31
C ASN A 506 18.96 -18.89 15.71
N LEU A 507 18.82 -19.26 14.43
CA LEU A 507 17.51 -19.41 13.81
C LEU A 507 16.71 -20.53 14.48
N ILE A 508 17.31 -21.71 14.68
CA ILE A 508 16.66 -22.84 15.35
C ILE A 508 16.30 -22.45 16.80
N GLN A 509 17.21 -21.80 17.51
CA GLN A 509 16.99 -21.33 18.87
C GLN A 509 15.80 -20.35 18.95
N ARG A 510 15.72 -19.37 18.04
CA ARG A 510 14.57 -18.44 17.98
C ARG A 510 13.25 -19.15 17.77
N PHE A 511 13.25 -20.21 16.96
CA PHE A 511 12.04 -21.02 16.76
C PHE A 511 11.66 -21.78 18.03
N ARG A 512 12.62 -22.45 18.66
CA ARG A 512 12.44 -23.22 19.88
C ARG A 512 11.96 -22.36 21.06
N GLU A 513 12.57 -21.19 21.26
CA GLU A 513 12.35 -20.38 22.47
C GLU A 513 11.19 -19.39 22.34
N HIS A 514 10.85 -18.96 21.12
CA HIS A 514 9.93 -17.83 20.92
C HIS A 514 8.91 -18.03 19.80
N THR A 515 9.38 -18.39 18.60
CA THR A 515 8.55 -18.31 17.39
C THR A 515 7.37 -19.27 17.46
N ASP A 516 7.56 -20.50 17.92
CA ASP A 516 6.49 -21.50 18.04
C ASP A 516 5.36 -21.06 18.99
N THR A 517 5.71 -20.54 20.16
CA THR A 517 4.76 -20.03 21.14
C THR A 517 3.97 -18.84 20.58
N LEU A 518 4.64 -17.91 19.91
CA LEU A 518 4.00 -16.76 19.29
C LEU A 518 3.15 -17.14 18.07
N PHE A 519 3.55 -18.15 17.30
CA PHE A 519 2.74 -18.71 16.23
C PHE A 519 1.40 -19.23 16.77
N LYS A 520 1.43 -20.05 17.82
CA LYS A 520 0.22 -20.56 18.48
C LYS A 520 -0.66 -19.44 19.03
N LYS A 521 -0.08 -18.39 19.62
CA LYS A 521 -0.80 -17.19 20.10
C LYS A 521 -1.62 -16.52 19.00
N HIS A 522 -1.16 -16.57 17.74
CA HIS A 522 -1.77 -15.90 16.59
C HIS A 522 -2.47 -16.83 15.61
N GLY A 523 -2.77 -18.08 16.00
CA GLY A 523 -3.47 -19.03 15.13
C GLY A 523 -2.65 -19.50 13.91
N LEU A 524 -1.33 -19.38 13.98
CA LEU A 524 -0.39 -19.97 13.04
C LEU A 524 -0.07 -21.38 13.54
N GLU A 525 -0.87 -22.39 13.16
CA GLU A 525 -0.77 -23.73 13.76
C GLU A 525 0.39 -24.54 13.17
N PRO A 526 1.45 -24.86 13.93
CA PRO A 526 2.58 -25.60 13.37
C PRO A 526 2.23 -27.07 13.17
N VAL A 527 2.39 -27.56 11.94
CA VAL A 527 2.29 -29.00 11.62
C VAL A 527 3.61 -29.69 11.91
N GLY A 528 4.74 -29.06 11.56
CA GLY A 528 6.05 -29.62 11.82
C GLY A 528 7.20 -28.67 11.48
N TYR A 529 8.35 -28.92 12.09
CA TYR A 529 9.60 -28.22 11.86
C TYR A 529 10.71 -29.21 11.51
N TRP A 530 11.48 -28.91 10.48
CA TRP A 530 12.52 -29.78 9.96
C TRP A 530 13.78 -29.03 9.57
N THR A 531 14.88 -29.77 9.57
CA THR A 531 16.15 -29.38 8.96
C THR A 531 16.55 -30.40 7.90
N PRO A 532 17.18 -30.00 6.78
CA PRO A 532 17.64 -30.95 5.78
C PRO A 532 18.67 -31.91 6.36
N ASN A 533 18.49 -33.20 6.09
CA ASN A 533 19.37 -34.26 6.55
C ASN A 533 20.69 -34.31 5.76
N GLU A 534 20.65 -33.92 4.48
CA GLU A 534 21.78 -34.05 3.55
C GLU A 534 21.86 -32.90 2.53
N GLY A 535 22.86 -32.98 1.65
CA GLY A 535 23.13 -31.99 0.61
C GLY A 535 24.25 -31.02 0.96
N PRO A 536 24.61 -30.11 0.02
CA PRO A 536 25.67 -29.15 0.21
C PRO A 536 25.38 -28.20 1.38
N ALA A 537 26.42 -27.62 1.97
CA ALA A 537 26.32 -26.75 3.16
C ALA A 537 25.24 -25.67 3.03
N LYS A 538 25.12 -25.02 1.86
CA LYS A 538 24.08 -24.01 1.59
C LYS A 538 22.66 -24.57 1.67
N LYS A 539 22.42 -25.80 1.18
CA LYS A 539 21.11 -26.46 1.27
C LYS A 539 20.83 -26.95 2.70
N ARG A 540 21.85 -27.40 3.43
CA ARG A 540 21.73 -27.83 4.85
C ARG A 540 21.39 -26.70 5.82
N ARG A 541 21.71 -25.44 5.49
CA ARG A 541 21.32 -24.25 6.28
C ARG A 541 19.89 -23.79 6.00
N ARG A 542 18.96 -24.72 5.78
CA ARG A 542 17.54 -24.42 5.61
C ARG A 542 16.75 -24.85 6.83
N PHE A 543 15.76 -24.05 7.22
CA PHE A 543 14.75 -24.40 8.20
C PHE A 543 13.41 -24.49 7.49
N ILE A 544 12.80 -25.66 7.47
CA ILE A 544 11.60 -25.96 6.68
C ILE A 544 10.47 -26.27 7.65
N TYR A 545 9.30 -25.69 7.43
CA TYR A 545 8.16 -25.93 8.28
C TYR A 545 6.85 -25.76 7.53
N ILE A 546 5.81 -26.39 8.07
CA ILE A 546 4.46 -26.28 7.54
C ILE A 546 3.57 -25.71 8.64
N LEU A 547 2.80 -24.69 8.30
CA LEU A 547 1.72 -24.18 9.14
C LEU A 547 0.38 -24.67 8.58
N LYS A 548 -0.62 -24.81 9.45
CA LYS A 548 -2.02 -24.99 9.11
C LYS A 548 -2.76 -23.70 9.46
N HIS A 549 -3.66 -23.30 8.58
CA HIS A 549 -4.53 -22.15 8.72
C HIS A 549 -5.98 -22.58 8.45
N GLN A 550 -6.95 -21.90 9.07
CA GLN A 550 -8.36 -22.18 8.84
C GLN A 550 -8.77 -21.89 7.39
N SER A 551 -8.18 -20.85 6.79
CA SER A 551 -8.37 -20.47 5.39
C SER A 551 -7.17 -19.65 4.88
N ARG A 552 -7.11 -19.40 3.56
CA ARG A 552 -6.06 -18.55 2.97
C ARG A 552 -6.15 -17.10 3.46
N TYR A 553 -7.37 -16.60 3.69
CA TYR A 553 -7.61 -15.28 4.24
C TYR A 553 -7.22 -15.20 5.72
N ASP A 554 -7.51 -16.24 6.50
CA ASP A 554 -7.07 -16.32 7.91
C ASP A 554 -5.56 -16.31 8.04
N ALA A 555 -4.85 -17.01 7.15
CA ALA A 555 -3.39 -16.94 7.11
C ALA A 555 -2.88 -15.51 6.97
N TYR A 556 -3.49 -14.73 6.07
CA TYR A 556 -3.16 -13.31 5.90
C TYR A 556 -3.41 -12.53 7.20
N ARG A 557 -4.59 -12.65 7.81
CA ARG A 557 -4.92 -11.97 9.07
C ARG A 557 -3.98 -12.35 10.20
N ASN A 558 -3.68 -13.64 10.34
CA ASN A 558 -2.82 -14.19 11.39
C ASN A 558 -1.38 -13.69 11.24
N TRP A 559 -0.83 -13.64 10.02
CA TRP A 559 0.48 -13.06 9.75
C TRP A 559 0.55 -11.56 10.05
N VAL A 560 -0.51 -10.80 9.73
CA VAL A 560 -0.60 -9.38 10.09
C VAL A 560 -0.60 -9.20 11.61
N ASN A 561 -1.40 -9.99 12.33
CA ASN A 561 -1.47 -9.92 13.79
C ASN A 561 -0.14 -10.32 14.46
N PHE A 562 0.48 -11.41 14.00
CA PHE A 562 1.78 -11.88 14.46
C PHE A 562 2.87 -10.81 14.25
N SER A 563 2.91 -10.20 13.06
CA SER A 563 3.93 -9.19 12.72
C SER A 563 3.81 -7.90 13.52
N ASN A 564 2.62 -7.61 14.07
CA ASN A 564 2.35 -6.45 14.92
C ASN A 564 2.44 -6.76 16.42
N ASP A 565 2.83 -7.99 16.80
CA ASP A 565 2.92 -8.36 18.21
C ASP A 565 4.16 -7.73 18.86
N LYS A 566 3.96 -7.08 20.01
CA LYS A 566 5.04 -6.43 20.77
C LYS A 566 6.06 -7.41 21.36
N ASP A 567 5.64 -8.63 21.70
CA ASP A 567 6.56 -9.71 22.09
C ASP A 567 7.42 -10.12 20.89
N TRP A 568 6.85 -10.17 19.68
CA TRP A 568 7.60 -10.48 18.46
C TRP A 568 8.60 -9.38 18.12
N GLU A 569 8.21 -8.11 18.22
CA GLU A 569 9.11 -6.97 18.06
C GLU A 569 10.30 -7.05 19.04
N ARG A 570 10.02 -7.29 20.33
CA ARG A 570 11.07 -7.50 21.35
C ARG A 570 12.00 -8.67 21.05
N VAL A 571 11.52 -9.73 20.40
CA VAL A 571 12.36 -10.85 19.96
C VAL A 571 13.27 -10.43 18.81
N LEU A 572 12.76 -9.66 17.85
CA LEU A 572 13.56 -9.16 16.72
C LEU A 572 14.61 -8.12 17.12
N ASP A 573 14.37 -7.37 18.20
CA ASP A 573 15.32 -6.40 18.74
C ASP A 573 16.55 -7.04 19.39
N GLN A 574 16.49 -8.34 19.74
CA GLN A 574 17.64 -9.03 20.31
C GLN A 574 18.76 -9.22 19.27
N PRO A 575 20.00 -8.74 19.51
CA PRO A 575 21.09 -8.84 18.54
C PRO A 575 21.38 -10.25 18.02
N LYS A 576 21.18 -11.28 18.87
CA LYS A 576 21.35 -12.69 18.49
C LYS A 576 20.37 -13.15 17.39
N PHE A 577 19.24 -12.47 17.22
CA PHE A 577 18.16 -12.82 16.28
C PHE A 577 18.02 -11.87 15.09
N GLN A 578 18.91 -10.89 14.96
CA GLN A 578 18.99 -10.04 13.77
C GLN A 578 19.73 -10.74 12.63
N ASN A 579 19.45 -10.37 11.37
CA ASN A 579 20.15 -10.85 10.17
C ASN A 579 20.28 -12.38 10.06
N LEU A 580 19.24 -13.12 10.46
CA LEU A 580 19.28 -14.59 10.45
C LEU A 580 19.17 -15.18 9.04
N LEU A 581 18.51 -14.50 8.10
CA LEU A 581 18.15 -15.04 6.80
C LEU A 581 19.02 -14.47 5.68
N ALA A 582 19.51 -15.37 4.81
CA ALA A 582 20.26 -15.04 3.61
C ALA A 582 19.36 -14.66 2.43
N LEU A 583 18.12 -15.16 2.43
CA LEU A 583 17.13 -14.93 1.39
C LEU A 583 15.77 -14.62 2.03
N LYS A 584 14.89 -13.96 1.28
CA LYS A 584 13.48 -13.87 1.66
C LYS A 584 12.91 -15.29 1.81
N PRO A 585 12.10 -15.56 2.84
CA PRO A 585 11.41 -16.83 2.97
C PRO A 585 10.63 -17.21 1.72
N VAL A 586 10.74 -18.47 1.30
CA VAL A 586 9.74 -19.07 0.41
C VAL A 586 8.49 -19.33 1.25
N SER A 587 7.32 -19.02 0.71
CA SER A 587 6.00 -19.31 1.29
C SER A 587 5.09 -19.78 0.16
N ILE A 588 4.56 -20.99 0.30
CA ILE A 588 3.63 -21.61 -0.65
C ILE A 588 2.41 -22.05 0.15
N PHE A 589 1.24 -21.50 -0.17
CA PHE A 589 -0.03 -21.94 0.39
C PHE A 589 -0.55 -23.15 -0.39
N LEU A 590 -1.08 -24.13 0.32
CA LEU A 590 -1.31 -25.49 -0.12
C LEU A 590 -2.72 -25.93 0.25
N GLU A 591 -3.45 -26.46 -0.74
CA GLU A 591 -4.74 -27.10 -0.58
C GLU A 591 -4.55 -28.61 -0.57
N VAL A 592 -5.25 -29.30 0.33
CA VAL A 592 -5.15 -30.76 0.48
C VAL A 592 -5.88 -31.44 -0.68
N THR A 593 -5.23 -32.38 -1.35
CA THR A 593 -5.88 -33.20 -2.37
C THR A 593 -6.95 -34.11 -1.74
N ASP A 594 -8.01 -34.41 -2.49
CA ASP A 594 -9.16 -35.21 -2.02
C ASP A 594 -8.79 -36.62 -1.51
N TYR A 595 -7.72 -37.21 -2.02
CA TYR A 595 -7.24 -38.53 -1.62
C TYR A 595 -6.29 -38.51 -0.43
N SER A 596 -5.70 -37.36 -0.08
CA SER A 596 -4.63 -37.28 0.92
C SER A 596 -5.04 -37.85 2.28
N LYS A 597 -6.26 -37.55 2.73
CA LYS A 597 -6.78 -38.05 4.01
C LYS A 597 -7.05 -39.56 3.99
N LEU A 598 -7.44 -40.11 2.84
CA LEU A 598 -7.78 -41.52 2.69
C LEU A 598 -6.53 -42.42 2.78
N VAL A 599 -5.38 -41.91 2.35
CA VAL A 599 -4.13 -42.68 2.24
C VAL A 599 -3.15 -42.42 3.39
N GLN A 600 -3.45 -41.45 4.25
CA GLN A 600 -2.55 -41.00 5.32
C GLN A 600 -2.23 -42.14 6.30
N ASN A 601 -0.95 -42.29 6.64
CA ASN A 601 -0.50 -43.23 7.65
C ASN A 601 -0.18 -42.53 8.98
N GLU A 602 -0.48 -43.20 10.09
CA GLU A 602 -0.02 -42.78 11.42
C GLU A 602 1.48 -43.02 11.59
N ILE A 603 2.20 -42.02 12.09
CA ILE A 603 3.62 -42.11 12.44
C ILE A 603 3.73 -42.40 13.94
N LYS A 604 3.79 -43.68 14.30
CA LYS A 604 3.70 -44.15 15.71
C LYS A 604 5.00 -44.07 16.50
N LYS A 605 6.15 -43.96 15.83
CA LYS A 605 7.47 -43.92 16.48
C LYS A 605 8.12 -42.56 16.24
N PRO A 606 8.57 -41.87 17.30
CA PRO A 606 9.38 -40.66 17.15
C PRO A 606 10.62 -40.91 16.30
N GLY A 607 11.02 -39.91 15.52
CA GLY A 607 12.17 -39.94 14.63
C GLY A 607 11.88 -40.43 13.20
N GLY A 608 12.92 -40.97 12.56
CA GLY A 608 12.93 -41.28 11.13
C GLY A 608 13.28 -40.08 10.25
N ILE A 609 13.03 -40.21 8.95
CA ILE A 609 13.32 -39.20 7.94
C ILE A 609 12.05 -38.91 7.15
N TYR A 610 11.69 -37.65 7.05
CA TYR A 610 10.65 -37.18 6.15
C TYR A 610 11.26 -36.85 4.80
N GLU A 611 10.49 -36.98 3.73
CA GLU A 611 10.90 -36.58 2.39
C GLU A 611 9.85 -35.66 1.79
N LEU A 612 10.23 -34.40 1.57
CA LEU A 612 9.40 -33.41 0.88
C LEU A 612 9.73 -33.47 -0.60
N ARG A 613 8.70 -33.68 -1.43
CA ARG A 613 8.83 -33.77 -2.89
C ARG A 613 7.95 -32.74 -3.58
N THR A 614 8.46 -32.17 -4.66
CA THR A 614 7.74 -31.18 -5.50
C THR A 614 7.81 -31.61 -6.96
N TYR A 615 6.64 -31.86 -7.53
CA TYR A 615 6.45 -32.34 -8.88
C TYR A 615 5.82 -31.20 -9.69
N VAL A 616 6.46 -30.84 -10.81
CA VAL A 616 5.92 -29.85 -11.74
C VAL A 616 5.47 -30.62 -12.98
N ALA A 617 4.16 -30.62 -13.21
CA ALA A 617 3.52 -31.28 -14.32
C ALA A 617 3.59 -30.43 -15.60
N ASN A 618 3.56 -31.11 -16.75
CA ASN A 618 3.29 -30.49 -18.04
C ASN A 618 1.89 -29.86 -18.04
N LEU A 619 1.67 -28.88 -18.92
CA LEU A 619 0.41 -28.16 -19.02
C LEU A 619 -0.76 -29.14 -19.23
N GLY A 620 -1.80 -29.04 -18.39
CA GLY A 620 -2.98 -29.91 -18.45
C GLY A 620 -2.77 -31.33 -17.90
N LYS A 621 -1.58 -31.70 -17.40
CA LYS A 621 -1.27 -33.05 -16.90
C LYS A 621 -1.37 -33.21 -15.38
N LEU A 622 -1.67 -32.14 -14.63
CA LEU A 622 -1.76 -32.21 -13.17
C LEU A 622 -2.85 -33.17 -12.69
N GLU A 623 -4.02 -33.16 -13.32
CA GLU A 623 -5.12 -34.03 -12.88
C GLU A 623 -4.80 -35.50 -13.11
N LEU A 624 -4.26 -35.86 -14.28
CA LEU A 624 -3.78 -37.22 -14.57
C LEU A 624 -2.69 -37.67 -13.59
N LEU A 625 -1.81 -36.75 -13.18
CA LEU A 625 -0.82 -37.02 -12.14
C LEU A 625 -1.51 -37.31 -10.80
N ASN A 626 -2.49 -36.51 -10.39
CA ASN A 626 -3.26 -36.73 -9.16
C ASN A 626 -4.02 -38.06 -9.18
N GLU A 627 -4.66 -38.41 -10.29
CA GLU A 627 -5.35 -39.71 -10.49
C GLU A 627 -4.38 -40.88 -10.27
N ARG A 628 -3.19 -40.84 -10.89
CA ARG A 628 -2.17 -41.89 -10.68
C ARG A 628 -1.71 -41.98 -9.23
N PHE A 629 -1.67 -40.87 -8.50
CA PHE A 629 -1.35 -40.89 -7.07
C PHE A 629 -2.48 -41.50 -6.23
N ARG A 630 -3.71 -41.07 -6.49
CA ARG A 630 -4.94 -41.54 -5.85
C ARG A 630 -5.12 -43.05 -6.02
N ASP A 631 -5.04 -43.54 -7.25
CA ASP A 631 -5.48 -44.90 -7.60
C ASP A 631 -4.39 -45.95 -7.48
N HIS A 632 -3.11 -45.53 -7.55
CA HIS A 632 -1.99 -46.47 -7.64
C HIS A 632 -0.83 -46.14 -6.69
N THR A 633 -0.23 -44.96 -6.84
CA THR A 633 1.10 -44.67 -6.28
C THR A 633 1.15 -44.79 -4.76
N THR A 634 0.12 -44.29 -4.08
CA THR A 634 0.03 -44.30 -2.60
C THR A 634 -0.07 -45.71 -2.03
N SER A 635 -0.73 -46.64 -2.74
CA SER A 635 -0.80 -48.06 -2.38
C SER A 635 0.55 -48.77 -2.54
N PHE A 636 1.26 -48.51 -3.65
CA PHE A 636 2.62 -49.01 -3.83
C PHE A 636 3.60 -48.45 -2.78
N PHE A 637 3.45 -47.19 -2.38
CA PHE A 637 4.23 -46.63 -1.27
C PHE A 637 4.01 -47.44 0.02
N ASN A 638 2.75 -47.73 0.37
CA ASN A 638 2.43 -48.56 1.52
C ASN A 638 3.06 -49.97 1.43
N LYS A 639 2.98 -50.62 0.25
CA LYS A 639 3.56 -51.95 -0.02
C LYS A 639 5.07 -51.99 0.27
N TYR A 640 5.79 -50.92 -0.06
CA TYR A 640 7.25 -50.82 0.12
C TYR A 640 7.67 -50.07 1.38
N GLY A 641 6.77 -49.88 2.35
CA GLY A 641 7.09 -49.27 3.64
C GLY A 641 7.40 -47.76 3.55
N ILE A 642 7.01 -47.09 2.47
CA ILE A 642 6.99 -45.63 2.36
C ILE A 642 5.68 -45.16 2.97
N LYS A 643 5.75 -44.37 4.05
CA LYS A 643 4.55 -43.91 4.74
C LYS A 643 4.06 -42.60 4.13
N ASN A 644 2.82 -42.59 3.68
CA ASN A 644 2.10 -41.44 3.15
C ASN A 644 1.79 -40.47 4.30
N VAL A 645 2.29 -39.22 4.23
CA VAL A 645 1.98 -38.20 5.25
C VAL A 645 0.88 -37.26 4.74
N SER A 646 1.08 -36.57 3.62
CA SER A 646 0.05 -35.73 3.00
C SER A 646 0.44 -35.27 1.59
N TYR A 647 -0.57 -34.92 0.78
CA TYR A 647 -0.46 -34.52 -0.63
C TYR A 647 -1.27 -33.23 -0.87
N TRP A 648 -0.65 -32.27 -1.55
CA TRP A 648 -1.20 -30.93 -1.75
C TRP A 648 -0.97 -30.39 -3.16
N THR A 649 -1.89 -29.56 -3.62
CA THR A 649 -1.67 -28.63 -4.74
C THR A 649 -1.52 -27.21 -4.18
N PRO A 650 -0.67 -26.34 -4.77
CA PRO A 650 -0.65 -24.94 -4.37
C PRO A 650 -2.01 -24.26 -4.53
N PHE A 651 -2.35 -23.35 -3.61
CA PHE A 651 -3.61 -22.61 -3.61
C PHE A 651 -3.56 -21.37 -4.55
N ASP A 652 -2.41 -20.70 -4.56
CA ASP A 652 -2.18 -19.47 -5.31
C ASP A 652 -1.73 -19.80 -6.76
N GLN A 653 -2.18 -19.00 -7.72
CA GLN A 653 -1.74 -19.09 -9.12
C GLN A 653 -0.36 -18.42 -9.31
N PRO A 654 0.44 -18.87 -10.30
CA PRO A 654 0.13 -19.91 -11.29
C PRO A 654 0.38 -21.36 -10.84
N GLN A 655 1.10 -21.58 -9.73
CA GLN A 655 1.56 -22.92 -9.34
C GLN A 655 0.42 -23.90 -9.07
N SER A 656 -0.76 -23.41 -8.68
CA SER A 656 -1.97 -24.23 -8.51
C SER A 656 -2.37 -25.01 -9.76
N LYS A 657 -1.94 -24.59 -10.95
CA LYS A 657 -2.31 -25.22 -12.23
C LYS A 657 -1.49 -26.46 -12.59
N ASN A 658 -0.29 -26.61 -12.02
CA ASN A 658 0.64 -27.63 -12.49
C ASN A 658 1.52 -28.28 -11.43
N THR A 659 1.38 -27.95 -10.15
CA THR A 659 2.32 -28.43 -9.12
C THR A 659 1.64 -29.35 -8.12
N LEU A 660 2.27 -30.50 -7.85
CA LEU A 660 1.93 -31.41 -6.76
C LEU A 660 3.08 -31.40 -5.74
N ILE A 661 2.77 -31.12 -4.48
CA ILE A 661 3.72 -31.14 -3.36
C ILE A 661 3.26 -32.20 -2.38
N TYR A 662 4.17 -33.03 -1.89
CA TYR A 662 3.80 -34.05 -0.93
C TYR A 662 4.92 -34.39 0.04
N LEU A 663 4.51 -34.93 1.19
CA LEU A 663 5.38 -35.34 2.28
C LEU A 663 5.17 -36.84 2.53
N ILE A 664 6.27 -37.58 2.62
CA ILE A 664 6.30 -38.98 3.00
C ILE A 664 7.29 -39.21 4.13
N HIS A 665 7.22 -40.36 4.78
CA HIS A 665 8.08 -40.74 5.89
C HIS A 665 8.73 -42.11 5.64
N HIS A 666 9.99 -42.21 6.05
CA HIS A 666 10.78 -43.42 6.07
C HIS A 666 11.36 -43.64 7.48
N ALA A 667 11.52 -44.91 7.86
CA ALA A 667 12.12 -45.27 9.14
C ALA A 667 13.57 -44.75 9.29
N SER A 668 14.32 -44.65 8.20
CA SER A 668 15.67 -44.08 8.17
C SER A 668 16.06 -43.66 6.75
N ARG A 669 17.16 -42.90 6.62
CA ARG A 669 17.71 -42.52 5.30
C ARG A 669 18.12 -43.74 4.46
N LYS A 670 18.74 -44.76 5.09
CA LYS A 670 19.09 -46.02 4.41
C LYS A 670 17.84 -46.77 3.95
N GLN A 671 16.79 -46.77 4.77
CA GLN A 671 15.51 -47.39 4.39
C GLN A 671 14.86 -46.66 3.22
N ALA A 672 15.01 -45.34 3.11
CA ALA A 672 14.51 -44.59 1.97
C ALA A 672 15.11 -45.09 0.64
N ASP A 673 16.43 -45.31 0.57
CA ASP A 673 17.07 -45.86 -0.65
C ASP A 673 16.53 -47.25 -1.00
N SER A 674 16.43 -48.13 -0.01
CA SER A 674 15.89 -49.47 -0.20
C SER A 674 14.44 -49.46 -0.67
N ASN A 675 13.61 -48.60 -0.07
CA ASN A 675 12.20 -48.46 -0.44
C ASN A 675 12.05 -47.95 -1.88
N TRP A 676 12.79 -46.91 -2.27
CA TRP A 676 12.73 -46.35 -3.61
C TRP A 676 13.23 -47.32 -4.68
N LYS A 677 14.32 -48.05 -4.39
CA LYS A 677 14.82 -49.10 -5.28
C LYS A 677 13.79 -50.22 -5.48
N ALA A 678 13.15 -50.67 -4.39
CA ALA A 678 12.14 -51.71 -4.46
C ALA A 678 10.87 -51.24 -5.22
N PHE A 679 10.40 -50.03 -4.93
CA PHE A 679 9.27 -49.39 -5.62
C PHE A 679 9.51 -49.26 -7.13
N GLY A 680 10.64 -48.66 -7.54
CA GLY A 680 10.97 -48.51 -8.97
C GLY A 680 11.30 -49.83 -9.69
N GLY A 681 11.58 -50.89 -8.91
CA GLY A 681 11.81 -52.25 -9.40
C GLY A 681 10.54 -53.07 -9.63
N ASP A 682 9.40 -52.67 -9.06
CA ASP A 682 8.15 -53.43 -9.14
C ASP A 682 7.61 -53.49 -10.59
N PRO A 683 7.44 -54.69 -11.18
CA PRO A 683 6.91 -54.85 -12.53
C PRO A 683 5.52 -54.23 -12.73
N GLU A 684 4.64 -54.32 -11.72
CA GLU A 684 3.29 -53.76 -11.79
C GLU A 684 3.32 -52.24 -11.74
N TRP A 685 4.21 -51.64 -10.92
CA TRP A 685 4.43 -50.20 -10.95
C TRP A 685 4.95 -49.73 -12.31
N ARG A 686 5.91 -50.45 -12.92
CA ARG A 686 6.43 -50.11 -14.25
C ARG A 686 5.37 -50.21 -15.33
N LYS A 687 4.43 -51.13 -15.21
CA LYS A 687 3.25 -51.24 -16.08
C LYS A 687 2.35 -50.01 -15.90
N VAL A 688 1.94 -49.70 -14.67
CA VAL A 688 1.10 -48.52 -14.36
C VAL A 688 1.77 -47.22 -14.83
N ALA A 689 3.06 -47.01 -14.57
CA ALA A 689 3.78 -45.83 -15.00
C ALA A 689 3.83 -45.67 -16.54
N ARG A 690 3.90 -46.78 -17.28
CA ARG A 690 3.85 -46.77 -18.75
C ARG A 690 2.45 -46.47 -19.27
N GLU A 691 1.45 -47.17 -18.76
CA GLU A 691 0.06 -47.05 -19.19
C GLU A 691 -0.51 -45.66 -18.87
N SER A 692 -0.24 -45.14 -17.67
CA SER A 692 -0.69 -43.79 -17.27
C SER A 692 -0.08 -42.66 -18.11
N GLN A 693 1.10 -42.85 -18.71
CA GLN A 693 1.80 -41.81 -19.47
C GLN A 693 1.73 -42.03 -20.99
N ILE A 694 0.76 -42.81 -21.47
CA ILE A 694 0.57 -43.04 -22.91
C ILE A 694 0.29 -41.74 -23.66
N ASP A 695 -0.43 -40.81 -23.03
CA ASP A 695 -0.74 -39.48 -23.55
C ASP A 695 0.37 -38.44 -23.30
N GLY A 696 1.60 -38.92 -23.09
CA GLY A 696 2.79 -38.09 -22.88
C GLY A 696 3.26 -38.01 -21.43
N GLU A 697 4.48 -37.50 -21.26
CA GLU A 697 5.12 -37.38 -19.95
C GLU A 697 4.33 -36.44 -19.03
N PHE A 698 4.12 -36.86 -17.78
CA PHE A 698 3.42 -36.03 -16.82
C PHE A 698 4.27 -34.88 -16.31
N LEU A 699 5.56 -35.11 -16.08
CA LEU A 699 6.43 -34.14 -15.43
C LEU A 699 7.18 -33.30 -16.46
N ALA A 700 7.19 -31.99 -16.26
CA ALA A 700 7.95 -31.05 -17.08
C ALA A 700 9.46 -31.09 -16.73
N GLN A 701 9.81 -31.59 -15.54
CA GLN A 701 11.18 -31.67 -15.05
C GLN A 701 11.31 -32.77 -13.98
N PRO A 702 12.53 -33.26 -13.69
CA PRO A 702 12.77 -34.17 -12.59
C PRO A 702 12.26 -33.59 -11.26
N PRO A 703 11.63 -34.41 -10.39
CA PRO A 703 11.16 -33.95 -9.10
C PRO A 703 12.25 -33.33 -8.23
N GLU A 704 11.92 -32.23 -7.55
CA GLU A 704 12.74 -31.78 -6.42
C GLU A 704 12.43 -32.66 -5.21
N GLN A 705 13.48 -33.09 -4.50
CA GLN A 705 13.36 -33.88 -3.28
C GLN A 705 14.28 -33.33 -2.18
N ILE A 706 13.78 -33.33 -0.94
CA ILE A 706 14.53 -32.92 0.24
C ILE A 706 14.26 -33.92 1.37
N TYR A 707 15.30 -34.61 1.83
CA TYR A 707 15.24 -35.41 3.05
C TYR A 707 15.36 -34.52 4.28
N LEU A 708 14.46 -34.72 5.24
CA LEU A 708 14.17 -33.83 6.35
C LEU A 708 14.23 -34.60 7.66
N LYS A 709 15.00 -34.07 8.61
CA LYS A 709 15.02 -34.54 10.00
C LYS A 709 14.16 -33.61 10.85
N PRO A 710 13.17 -34.12 11.61
CA PRO A 710 12.37 -33.29 12.49
C PRO A 710 13.24 -32.69 13.60
N THR A 711 12.94 -31.47 14.02
CA THR A 711 13.60 -30.87 15.20
C THR A 711 13.09 -31.50 16.49
N ASP A 712 13.85 -31.36 17.58
CA ASP A 712 13.53 -31.85 18.92
C ASP A 712 12.24 -31.26 19.52
N PHE A 713 11.81 -30.12 19.02
CA PHE A 713 10.58 -29.42 19.41
C PHE A 713 9.49 -29.49 18.32
N SER A 714 9.69 -30.26 17.25
CA SER A 714 8.66 -30.46 16.23
C SER A 714 7.45 -31.19 16.82
N PRO A 715 6.20 -30.78 16.48
CA PRO A 715 5.01 -31.57 16.81
C PRO A 715 5.06 -33.00 16.26
N LEU A 716 5.76 -33.21 15.14
CA LEU A 716 5.94 -34.50 14.45
C LEU A 716 7.31 -35.16 14.77
N LYS A 717 7.84 -34.92 15.96
CA LYS A 717 9.15 -35.42 16.41
C LYS A 717 9.20 -36.93 16.62
#